data_AF-A0A1I0R299-F1
#
_entry.id   AF-A0A1I0R299-F1
#
_cell.length_a   1.000
_cell.length_b   1.000
_cell.length_c   1.000
_cell.angle_alpha   90.00
_cell.angle_beta   90.00
_cell.angle_gamma   90.00
#
_symmetry.space_group_name_H-M   'P 1'
#
loop_
_entity.id
_entity.type
_entity.pdbx_description
1 polymer ?
#
loop_
_entity_poly.entity_id
_entity_poly.type
_entity_poly.pdbx_seq_one_letter_code
_entity_poly.pdbx_strand_id
1 'polypeptide(L)'
;MKKILYPLLVCGLFACSKKDTQTTQSTEPVAVTEVSAYLAGVDSLSEFETAFKKITISTADASGGLTIFAPGNETIGSYDIGAKTKGNDLPDSIIKSHIVKGVFKAADLTDGKQLTTLSGKVFTVKVIDGKIYVNGVLITIRDGKAGSQVVHCIAKMLTTSPGGTDVTVYDATKWSPNTPSGQRLAGATVNLYLTIAEYQNNTPSFTALTNNDGVAHFTGLPVATYFVVVKKDALSNIWPDANGNTYVSTDSVFQTQAEVEAQMPLQYGYTIGDFRYADLNMDGVINTNDRGVAPPRTIVVNEGEISAQKILIGYPKNSIMKLFTTLADAQTSLNSVITQVGVVHKSLVMLDGMMSDDADCSALAGWCAYDQFTFAATDSKIANIWGQEYSSITSLNRIIQSLPQIGDTSVIAAQARALRAYAYLELATYFGGLPVTNDLTLPSSISRKSLADTYAFIENELRIALNTLPATGAVHVVTKGVAKTLLARIAIVKGNFNVAGNYAVEVIQSNYSLVDSTQIYASATNSEIVWDLSGAYPADFLTYWNHSICPVARIAELWLIDAEADIALGNLTGAASSINLIRDRSGMPALTMTNLDEARTALKDTYQKEFFKEGFRFASLVRWNLAAEVLTSKGYQSYRSLLPIPANVLLNSPNIVQNPGY
;
A
#
# COMPACT_ATOMS: atom_id res chain seq x y z
N MET A 1 -79.36 -51.50 29.13
CA MET A 1 -78.50 -52.16 30.14
C MET A 1 -77.40 -51.19 30.48
N LYS A 2 -77.05 -50.82 31.70
CA LYS A 2 -77.51 -50.97 33.10
C LYS A 2 -76.70 -49.83 33.78
N LYS A 3 -77.12 -49.05 34.76
CA LYS A 3 -78.32 -49.00 35.59
C LYS A 3 -78.01 -47.81 36.55
N ILE A 4 -78.98 -46.92 36.79
CA ILE A 4 -79.58 -46.69 38.13
C ILE A 4 -78.97 -45.48 38.87
N LEU A 5 -79.70 -44.57 39.49
CA LEU A 5 -81.14 -44.31 39.72
C LEU A 5 -81.17 -42.78 40.06
N TYR A 6 -82.02 -41.92 39.47
CA TYR A 6 -83.43 -41.66 39.84
C TYR A 6 -83.56 -41.02 41.24
N PRO A 7 -84.61 -40.21 41.54
CA PRO A 7 -85.46 -39.40 40.66
C PRO A 7 -85.99 -38.12 41.36
N LEU A 8 -87.10 -37.42 41.06
CA LEU A 8 -88.33 -37.68 40.30
C LEU A 8 -89.15 -36.37 40.26
N LEU A 9 -89.92 -36.21 39.19
CA LEU A 9 -91.30 -35.72 39.14
C LEU A 9 -91.54 -34.23 39.54
N VAL A 10 -91.90 -33.30 38.62
CA VAL A 10 -93.06 -33.19 37.71
C VAL A 10 -94.02 -32.09 38.18
N CYS A 11 -94.56 -31.42 37.16
CA CYS A 11 -95.80 -30.64 37.12
C CYS A 11 -95.79 -29.21 37.63
N GLY A 12 -96.31 -28.34 36.77
CA GLY A 12 -97.17 -27.25 37.21
C GLY A 12 -96.80 -25.87 36.68
N LEU A 13 -97.32 -25.55 35.49
CA LEU A 13 -98.13 -24.35 35.22
C LEU A 13 -97.81 -23.03 35.95
N PHE A 14 -97.57 -22.00 35.12
CA PHE A 14 -97.83 -20.56 35.27
C PHE A 14 -97.07 -19.72 36.30
N ALA A 15 -96.51 -18.63 35.74
CA ALA A 15 -96.38 -17.26 36.27
C ALA A 15 -95.14 -16.85 37.10
N CYS A 16 -94.59 -15.70 36.66
CA CYS A 16 -93.77 -14.70 37.37
C CYS A 16 -92.41 -15.15 37.93
N SER A 17 -91.29 -14.43 37.80
CA SER A 17 -91.06 -13.01 37.56
C SER A 17 -89.85 -12.80 36.64
N LYS A 18 -89.86 -11.75 35.83
CA LYS A 18 -88.64 -11.16 35.26
C LYS A 18 -87.62 -10.94 36.38
N LYS A 19 -86.48 -11.65 36.32
CA LYS A 19 -85.22 -11.20 36.90
C LYS A 19 -84.26 -11.02 35.75
N ASP A 20 -83.86 -9.78 35.56
CA ASP A 20 -82.96 -9.31 34.52
C ASP A 20 -81.68 -10.15 34.48
N THR A 21 -81.46 -10.85 33.37
CA THR A 21 -80.13 -11.31 33.01
C THR A 21 -79.47 -10.17 32.24
N GLN A 22 -78.68 -9.36 32.96
CA GLN A 22 -77.80 -8.36 32.40
C GLN A 22 -76.93 -8.99 31.30
N THR A 23 -77.07 -8.48 30.08
CA THR A 23 -76.09 -8.63 29.02
C THR A 23 -74.91 -7.74 29.40
N THR A 24 -73.83 -8.34 29.89
CA THR A 24 -72.59 -7.66 30.22
C THR A 24 -71.96 -7.10 28.94
N GLN A 25 -72.12 -5.78 28.76
CA GLN A 25 -71.35 -4.97 27.83
C GLN A 25 -69.87 -5.15 28.21
N SER A 26 -69.03 -5.69 27.31
CA SER A 26 -67.59 -5.76 27.54
C SER A 26 -67.04 -4.33 27.54
N THR A 27 -66.85 -3.76 28.72
CA THR A 27 -66.19 -2.48 28.88
C THR A 27 -64.73 -2.63 28.46
N GLU A 28 -64.31 -1.84 27.48
CA GLU A 28 -62.91 -1.74 27.06
C GLU A 28 -62.05 -1.42 28.30
N PRO A 29 -60.87 -2.05 28.48
CA PRO A 29 -60.07 -1.82 29.68
C PRO A 29 -59.70 -0.34 29.81
N VAL A 30 -59.84 0.23 31.01
CA VAL A 30 -59.54 1.65 31.30
C VAL A 30 -58.16 2.08 30.77
N ALA A 31 -57.16 1.18 30.86
CA ALA A 31 -55.82 1.41 30.33
C ALA A 31 -55.77 1.71 28.82
N VAL A 32 -56.63 1.07 28.02
CA VAL A 32 -56.69 1.27 26.56
C VAL A 32 -57.28 2.64 26.24
N THR A 33 -58.33 3.03 26.96
CA THR A 33 -58.96 4.36 26.84
C THR A 33 -57.98 5.47 27.23
N GLU A 34 -57.21 5.30 28.31
CA GLU A 34 -56.19 6.27 28.75
C GLU A 34 -55.08 6.48 27.69
N VAL A 35 -54.61 5.38 27.08
CA VAL A 35 -53.55 5.41 26.05
C VAL A 35 -54.04 6.02 24.74
N SER A 36 -55.23 5.63 24.27
CA SER A 36 -55.83 6.22 23.07
C SER A 36 -56.04 7.73 23.24
N ALA A 37 -56.50 8.18 24.41
CA ALA A 37 -56.64 9.60 24.70
C ALA A 37 -55.30 10.36 24.67
N TYR A 38 -54.23 9.78 25.22
CA TYR A 38 -52.90 10.39 25.18
C TYR A 38 -52.34 10.48 23.76
N LEU A 39 -52.39 9.37 23.00
CA LEU A 39 -51.89 9.33 21.63
C LEU A 39 -52.65 10.32 20.72
N ALA A 40 -53.95 10.48 20.93
CA ALA A 40 -54.78 11.44 20.19
C ALA A 40 -54.45 12.91 20.53
N GLY A 41 -53.89 13.17 21.72
CA GLY A 41 -53.47 14.50 22.16
C GLY A 41 -52.10 14.93 21.65
N VAL A 42 -51.39 14.08 20.90
CA VAL A 42 -50.06 14.36 20.36
C VAL A 42 -50.12 14.23 18.83
N ASP A 43 -50.13 15.36 18.12
CA ASP A 43 -50.30 15.42 16.66
C ASP A 43 -49.34 14.49 15.89
N SER A 44 -48.10 14.37 16.36
CA SER A 44 -47.07 13.52 15.74
C SER A 44 -47.30 12.02 15.91
N LEU A 45 -48.30 11.58 16.68
CA LEU A 45 -48.61 10.17 16.98
C LEU A 45 -50.00 9.73 16.47
N SER A 46 -50.73 10.60 15.76
CA SER A 46 -52.10 10.34 15.32
C SER A 46 -52.26 9.09 14.44
N GLU A 47 -51.24 8.73 13.66
CA GLU A 47 -51.26 7.52 12.84
C GLU A 47 -51.08 6.26 13.68
N PHE A 48 -50.23 6.32 14.71
CA PHE A 48 -50.08 5.21 15.64
C PHE A 48 -51.33 5.02 16.51
N GLU A 49 -51.99 6.11 16.87
CA GLU A 49 -53.30 6.11 17.54
C GLU A 49 -54.35 5.35 16.72
N THR A 50 -54.42 5.67 15.43
CA THR A 50 -55.32 5.02 14.47
C THR A 50 -55.07 3.52 14.40
N ALA A 51 -53.80 3.10 14.44
CA ALA A 51 -53.42 1.69 14.48
C ALA A 51 -53.75 1.03 15.83
N PHE A 52 -53.44 1.70 16.95
CA PHE A 52 -53.65 1.20 18.31
C PHE A 52 -55.11 0.84 18.58
N LYS A 53 -56.06 1.65 18.08
CA LYS A 53 -57.51 1.38 18.21
C LYS A 53 -57.99 0.08 17.54
N LYS A 54 -57.20 -0.53 16.65
CA LYS A 54 -57.60 -1.71 15.88
C LYS A 54 -57.40 -3.01 16.66
N ILE A 55 -56.43 -3.02 17.56
CA ILE A 55 -56.07 -4.23 18.28
C ILE A 55 -56.92 -4.39 19.53
N THR A 56 -57.32 -5.63 19.81
CA THR A 56 -57.94 -5.96 21.09
C THR A 56 -56.85 -6.29 22.11
N ILE A 57 -56.88 -5.61 23.26
CA ILE A 57 -56.03 -5.89 24.43
C ILE A 57 -56.94 -6.46 25.52
N SER A 58 -56.61 -7.63 26.06
CA SER A 58 -57.44 -8.26 27.09
C SER A 58 -57.31 -7.53 28.44
N THR A 59 -58.33 -7.62 29.29
CA THR A 59 -58.27 -7.11 30.68
C THR A 59 -57.13 -7.76 31.47
N ALA A 60 -56.78 -9.00 31.16
CA ALA A 60 -55.65 -9.71 31.77
C ALA A 60 -54.29 -9.12 31.34
N ASP A 61 -54.15 -8.71 30.08
CA ASP A 61 -52.93 -8.07 29.57
C ASP A 61 -52.76 -6.66 30.13
N ALA A 62 -53.87 -5.94 30.30
CA ALA A 62 -53.89 -4.58 30.85
C ALA A 62 -53.86 -4.50 32.39
N SER A 63 -54.04 -5.63 33.09
CA SER A 63 -54.23 -5.68 34.56
C SER A 63 -53.08 -5.11 35.41
N GLY A 64 -51.86 -5.03 34.85
CA GLY A 64 -50.69 -4.45 35.50
C GLY A 64 -50.24 -3.11 34.90
N GLY A 65 -51.09 -2.50 34.07
CA GLY A 65 -50.73 -1.37 33.22
C GLY A 65 -49.92 -1.76 31.98
N LEU A 66 -49.64 -0.78 31.14
CA LEU A 66 -49.02 -0.91 29.82
C LEU A 66 -47.90 0.13 29.66
N THR A 67 -46.85 -0.29 28.96
CA THR A 67 -45.82 0.59 28.41
C THR A 67 -45.90 0.54 26.89
N ILE A 68 -46.04 1.71 26.26
CA ILE A 68 -46.23 1.85 24.83
C ILE A 68 -45.00 2.55 24.27
N PHE A 69 -44.39 1.96 23.24
CA PHE A 69 -43.32 2.57 22.47
C PHE A 69 -43.93 3.11 21.17
N ALA A 70 -44.32 4.39 21.15
CA ALA A 70 -45.09 4.98 20.06
C ALA A 70 -44.19 5.58 18.96
N PRO A 71 -44.20 5.06 17.73
CA PRO A 71 -43.53 5.66 16.58
C PRO A 71 -44.29 6.90 16.08
N GLY A 72 -43.56 7.86 15.49
CA GLY A 72 -44.17 9.05 14.88
C GLY A 72 -44.84 8.79 13.54
N ASN A 73 -45.67 9.73 13.08
CA ASN A 73 -46.36 9.65 11.78
C ASN A 73 -45.36 9.46 10.61
N GLU A 74 -44.24 10.19 10.58
CA GLU A 74 -43.21 10.03 9.54
C GLU A 74 -42.59 8.62 9.54
N THR A 75 -42.42 8.05 10.73
CA THR A 75 -41.89 6.70 10.93
C THR A 75 -42.85 5.64 10.40
N ILE A 76 -44.16 5.82 10.60
CA ILE A 76 -45.20 4.92 10.08
C ILE A 76 -45.31 5.07 8.56
N GLY A 77 -45.31 6.29 8.04
CA GLY A 77 -45.35 6.55 6.60
C GLY A 77 -44.16 5.98 5.83
N SER A 78 -43.00 5.85 6.46
CA SER A 78 -41.79 5.27 5.86
C SER A 78 -41.76 3.73 5.90
N TYR A 79 -42.60 3.10 6.74
CA TYR A 79 -42.65 1.64 6.88
C TYR A 79 -43.40 0.96 5.73
N ASP A 80 -44.37 1.64 5.12
CA ASP A 80 -45.21 1.09 4.04
C ASP A 80 -45.18 2.01 2.81
N ILE A 81 -44.14 1.84 1.99
CA ILE A 81 -44.01 2.52 0.69
C ILE A 81 -44.91 1.79 -0.32
N GLY A 82 -46.23 1.93 -0.15
CA GLY A 82 -47.20 1.26 -1.01
C GLY A 82 -48.67 1.47 -0.63
N ALA A 83 -48.99 1.57 0.67
CA ALA A 83 -50.36 1.79 1.14
C ALA A 83 -50.58 3.22 1.65
N LYS A 84 -51.55 3.93 1.06
CA LYS A 84 -51.96 5.30 1.44
C LYS A 84 -52.70 5.37 2.80
N THR A 85 -52.25 4.71 3.87
CA THR A 85 -53.20 4.33 4.93
C THR A 85 -53.01 4.93 6.32
N LYS A 86 -52.05 5.83 6.58
CA LYS A 86 -52.01 6.62 7.84
C LYS A 86 -52.17 5.74 9.11
N GLY A 87 -51.45 4.62 9.17
CA GLY A 87 -51.56 3.62 10.24
C GLY A 87 -52.70 2.60 10.10
N ASN A 88 -53.56 2.69 9.08
CA ASN A 88 -54.71 1.79 8.96
C ASN A 88 -54.37 0.33 8.58
N ASP A 89 -53.24 0.08 7.91
CA ASP A 89 -52.91 -1.27 7.44
C ASP A 89 -51.79 -1.94 8.25
N LEU A 90 -51.39 -1.34 9.38
CA LEU A 90 -50.37 -1.95 10.25
C LEU A 90 -50.88 -3.31 10.78
N PRO A 91 -50.10 -4.40 10.60
CA PRO A 91 -50.52 -5.70 11.12
C PRO A 91 -50.62 -5.70 12.66
N ASP A 92 -51.61 -6.40 13.20
CA ASP A 92 -51.81 -6.57 14.66
C ASP A 92 -50.53 -6.99 15.39
N SER A 93 -49.73 -7.87 14.78
CA SER A 93 -48.46 -8.35 15.36
C SER A 93 -47.41 -7.25 15.48
N ILE A 94 -47.39 -6.29 14.55
CA ILE A 94 -46.51 -5.12 14.59
C ILE A 94 -46.99 -4.14 15.65
N ILE A 95 -48.29 -3.83 15.68
CA ILE A 95 -48.86 -2.94 16.71
C ILE A 95 -48.61 -3.51 18.11
N LYS A 96 -48.85 -4.82 18.31
CA LYS A 96 -48.59 -5.52 19.58
C LYS A 96 -47.11 -5.62 19.93
N SER A 97 -46.18 -5.50 18.98
CA SER A 97 -44.74 -5.44 19.25
C SER A 97 -44.34 -4.12 19.94
N HIS A 98 -45.16 -3.07 19.85
CA HIS A 98 -44.89 -1.79 20.48
C HIS A 98 -45.45 -1.67 21.91
N ILE A 99 -46.04 -2.75 22.43
CA ILE A 99 -46.77 -2.73 23.70
C ILE A 99 -46.18 -3.79 24.62
N VAL A 100 -45.84 -3.38 25.83
CA VAL A 100 -45.27 -4.24 26.87
C VAL A 100 -46.19 -4.21 28.09
N LYS A 101 -46.41 -5.37 28.68
CA LYS A 101 -47.18 -5.51 29.93
C LYS A 101 -46.38 -4.94 31.11
N GLY A 102 -47.02 -4.10 31.91
CA GLY A 102 -46.40 -3.39 33.03
C GLY A 102 -46.08 -1.93 32.70
N VAL A 103 -45.89 -1.12 33.75
CA VAL A 103 -45.55 0.30 33.64
C VAL A 103 -44.04 0.47 33.86
N PHE A 104 -43.30 0.77 32.80
CA PHE A 104 -41.86 0.98 32.82
C PHE A 104 -41.56 2.43 32.43
N LYS A 105 -41.19 3.25 33.42
CA LYS A 105 -40.66 4.59 33.19
C LYS A 105 -39.23 4.49 32.67
N ALA A 106 -38.68 5.59 32.17
CA ALA A 106 -37.31 5.64 31.68
C ALA A 106 -36.29 5.17 32.73
N ALA A 107 -36.52 5.46 34.02
CA ALA A 107 -35.70 4.98 35.12
C ALA A 107 -35.73 3.45 35.29
N ASP A 108 -36.81 2.79 34.85
CA ASP A 108 -36.97 1.35 34.91
C ASP A 108 -36.36 0.63 33.69
N LEU A 109 -35.97 1.37 32.65
CA LEU A 109 -35.37 0.85 31.42
C LEU A 109 -33.84 0.83 31.54
N THR A 110 -33.33 -0.05 32.40
CA THR A 110 -31.90 -0.22 32.66
C THR A 110 -31.19 -1.02 31.57
N ASP A 111 -29.88 -0.83 31.41
CA ASP A 111 -29.07 -1.55 30.42
C ASP A 111 -29.21 -3.08 30.58
N GLY A 112 -29.40 -3.79 29.46
CA GLY A 112 -29.58 -5.24 29.41
C GLY A 112 -30.98 -5.75 29.79
N LYS A 113 -31.91 -4.88 30.21
CA LYS A 113 -33.27 -5.29 30.59
C LYS A 113 -34.00 -5.91 29.39
N GLN A 114 -34.67 -7.04 29.62
CA GLN A 114 -35.51 -7.68 28.62
C GLN A 114 -36.98 -7.31 28.82
N LEU A 115 -37.66 -6.97 27.72
CA LEU A 115 -39.06 -6.60 27.68
C LEU A 115 -39.83 -7.55 26.78
N THR A 116 -40.80 -8.27 27.32
CA THR A 116 -41.69 -9.13 26.53
C THR A 116 -42.88 -8.32 26.05
N THR A 117 -43.00 -8.16 24.75
CA THR A 117 -44.10 -7.44 24.08
C THR A 117 -45.36 -8.28 23.99
N LEU A 118 -46.51 -7.66 23.72
CA LEU A 118 -47.78 -8.38 23.53
C LEU A 118 -47.80 -9.23 22.25
N SER A 119 -46.85 -9.05 21.33
CA SER A 119 -46.66 -9.96 20.19
C SER A 119 -45.87 -11.23 20.58
N GLY A 120 -45.35 -11.30 21.81
CA GLY A 120 -44.50 -12.39 22.31
C GLY A 120 -43.01 -12.18 22.03
N LYS A 121 -42.62 -11.12 21.30
CA LYS A 121 -41.20 -10.80 21.06
C LYS A 121 -40.55 -10.27 22.34
N VAL A 122 -39.30 -10.65 22.57
CA VAL A 122 -38.46 -10.15 23.66
C VAL A 122 -37.49 -9.11 23.11
N PHE A 123 -37.54 -7.90 23.65
CA PHE A 123 -36.68 -6.78 23.27
C PHE A 123 -35.69 -6.44 24.37
N THR A 124 -34.45 -6.18 23.98
CA THR A 124 -33.39 -5.79 24.92
C THR A 124 -33.27 -4.28 24.99
N VAL A 125 -33.17 -3.75 26.20
CA VAL A 125 -32.86 -2.36 26.48
C VAL A 125 -31.35 -2.17 26.47
N LYS A 126 -30.90 -1.10 25.81
CA LYS A 126 -29.52 -0.62 25.85
C LYS A 126 -29.49 0.83 26.34
N VAL A 127 -28.65 1.14 27.31
CA VAL A 127 -28.45 2.52 27.81
C VAL A 127 -27.03 2.96 27.51
N ILE A 128 -26.90 3.95 26.63
CA ILE A 128 -25.60 4.46 26.14
C ILE A 128 -25.62 5.99 26.28
N ASP A 129 -24.71 6.56 27.07
CA ASP A 129 -24.62 7.99 27.35
C ASP A 129 -25.96 8.64 27.75
N GLY A 130 -26.72 7.93 28.59
CA GLY A 130 -28.03 8.36 29.05
C GLY A 130 -29.15 8.29 28.00
N LYS A 131 -28.87 7.88 26.76
CA LYS A 131 -29.86 7.53 25.71
C LYS A 131 -30.34 6.09 25.91
N ILE A 132 -31.63 5.86 25.74
CA ILE A 132 -32.26 4.55 25.95
C ILE A 132 -32.72 4.00 24.60
N TYR A 133 -32.29 2.79 24.28
CA TYR A 133 -32.65 2.08 23.07
C TYR A 133 -33.43 0.82 23.43
N VAL A 134 -34.52 0.54 22.74
CA VAL A 134 -35.29 -0.70 22.88
C VAL A 134 -35.20 -1.45 21.56
N ASN A 135 -34.60 -2.63 21.61
CA ASN A 135 -34.30 -3.42 20.42
C ASN A 135 -33.52 -2.63 19.35
N GLY A 136 -32.60 -1.78 19.81
CA GLY A 136 -31.83 -0.87 18.96
C GLY A 136 -32.56 0.42 18.53
N VAL A 137 -33.85 0.58 18.82
CA VAL A 137 -34.58 1.80 18.48
C VAL A 137 -34.49 2.83 19.60
N LEU A 138 -34.01 4.03 19.30
CA LEU A 138 -33.89 5.13 20.26
C LEU A 138 -35.27 5.60 20.76
N ILE A 139 -35.41 5.76 22.07
CA ILE A 139 -36.49 6.52 22.71
C ILE A 139 -36.19 8.02 22.61
N THR A 140 -37.02 8.75 21.88
CA THR A 140 -36.89 10.18 21.60
C THR A 140 -37.60 11.05 22.66
N ILE A 141 -38.74 10.59 23.18
CA ILE A 141 -39.47 11.25 24.27
C ILE A 141 -39.80 10.21 25.33
N ARG A 142 -39.54 10.54 26.59
CA ARG A 142 -39.66 9.62 27.73
C ARG A 142 -40.86 9.97 28.58
N ASP A 143 -41.43 8.94 29.21
CA ASP A 143 -42.38 9.08 30.34
C ASP A 143 -43.65 9.89 30.04
N GLY A 144 -44.16 9.78 28.81
CA GLY A 144 -45.48 10.31 28.44
C GLY A 144 -46.57 9.70 29.31
N LYS A 145 -47.32 10.53 30.03
CA LYS A 145 -48.29 10.06 31.03
C LYS A 145 -49.68 9.88 30.42
N ALA A 146 -50.05 8.64 30.15
CA ALA A 146 -51.39 8.26 29.70
C ALA A 146 -52.17 7.67 30.88
N GLY A 147 -52.71 8.53 31.76
CA GLY A 147 -53.36 8.10 32.99
C GLY A 147 -52.41 7.34 33.92
N SER A 148 -52.65 6.04 34.11
CA SER A 148 -51.76 5.13 34.85
C SER A 148 -50.74 4.40 33.98
N GLN A 149 -50.76 4.59 32.66
CA GLN A 149 -49.86 4.00 31.67
C GLN A 149 -48.69 4.94 31.32
N VAL A 150 -47.68 4.38 30.65
CA VAL A 150 -46.52 5.14 30.15
C VAL A 150 -46.37 4.99 28.64
N VAL A 151 -46.15 6.11 27.95
CA VAL A 151 -45.86 6.18 26.52
C VAL A 151 -44.48 6.77 26.30
N HIS A 152 -43.59 6.03 25.65
CA HIS A 152 -42.29 6.49 25.17
C HIS A 152 -42.36 6.68 23.66
N CYS A 153 -41.97 7.83 23.13
CA CYS A 153 -41.89 8.02 21.68
C CYS A 153 -40.57 7.42 21.16
N ILE A 154 -40.61 6.79 19.99
CA ILE A 154 -39.45 6.10 19.42
C ILE A 154 -39.12 6.58 18.00
N ALA A 155 -37.85 6.49 17.63
CA ALA A 155 -37.35 7.01 16.35
C ALA A 155 -37.71 6.16 15.11
N LYS A 156 -38.00 4.86 15.30
CA LYS A 156 -38.31 3.90 14.22
C LYS A 156 -39.39 2.90 14.67
N MET A 157 -40.02 2.19 13.73
CA MET A 157 -40.92 1.08 14.06
C MET A 157 -40.13 -0.08 14.71
N LEU A 158 -40.74 -0.77 15.68
CA LEU A 158 -40.24 -2.01 16.29
C LEU A 158 -40.70 -3.23 15.44
N THR A 159 -40.00 -3.49 14.33
CA THR A 159 -40.47 -4.43 13.30
C THR A 159 -39.95 -5.86 13.50
N THR A 160 -38.66 -6.14 13.66
CA THR A 160 -38.10 -7.47 14.02
C THR A 160 -36.58 -7.43 14.36
N SER A 161 -35.98 -8.60 14.63
CA SER A 161 -34.69 -8.85 15.33
C SER A 161 -33.52 -7.91 14.99
N PRO A 162 -32.71 -7.53 15.99
CA PRO A 162 -31.54 -6.71 15.76
C PRO A 162 -30.53 -7.45 14.87
N GLY A 163 -29.89 -6.69 14.00
CA GLY A 163 -28.85 -7.23 13.11
C GLY A 163 -27.50 -7.30 13.81
N GLY A 164 -26.48 -7.55 13.00
CA GLY A 164 -25.10 -7.55 13.45
C GLY A 164 -24.14 -7.34 12.30
N THR A 165 -22.88 -7.17 12.66
CA THR A 165 -21.79 -7.22 11.68
C THR A 165 -20.55 -7.83 12.30
N ASP A 166 -19.87 -8.65 11.53
CA ASP A 166 -18.51 -9.10 11.82
C ASP A 166 -17.55 -8.24 11.03
N VAL A 167 -16.64 -7.56 11.72
CA VAL A 167 -15.59 -6.75 11.11
C VAL A 167 -14.27 -7.50 11.21
N THR A 168 -13.84 -8.10 10.10
CA THR A 168 -12.51 -8.72 9.99
C THR A 168 -11.49 -7.66 9.62
N VAL A 169 -10.52 -7.45 10.49
CA VAL A 169 -9.48 -6.43 10.33
C VAL A 169 -8.18 -7.07 9.87
N TYR A 170 -7.58 -6.48 8.85
CA TYR A 170 -6.27 -6.85 8.34
C TYR A 170 -5.26 -5.72 8.52
N ASP A 171 -4.04 -6.07 8.96
CA ASP A 171 -2.87 -5.19 8.93
C ASP A 171 -2.30 -5.17 7.52
N ALA A 172 -2.64 -4.12 6.77
CA ALA A 172 -2.17 -3.92 5.40
C ALA A 172 -0.66 -3.67 5.31
N THR A 173 0.02 -3.34 6.43
CA THR A 173 1.48 -3.22 6.46
C THR A 173 2.20 -4.58 6.37
N LYS A 174 1.44 -5.69 6.47
CA LYS A 174 1.93 -7.06 6.34
C LYS A 174 1.50 -7.71 5.02
N TRP A 175 1.13 -6.91 4.02
CA TRP A 175 0.74 -7.42 2.71
C TRP A 175 1.91 -8.14 2.00
N SER A 176 1.57 -9.07 1.11
CA SER A 176 2.47 -9.67 0.13
C SER A 176 1.64 -10.13 -1.08
N PRO A 177 2.25 -10.47 -2.23
CA PRO A 177 1.51 -11.01 -3.38
C PRO A 177 0.65 -12.25 -3.05
N ASN A 178 1.08 -13.06 -2.07
CA ASN A 178 0.34 -14.24 -1.62
C ASN A 178 -0.66 -13.94 -0.48
N THR A 179 -0.55 -12.76 0.13
CA THR A 179 -1.41 -12.28 1.22
C THR A 179 -1.84 -10.84 0.91
N PRO A 180 -2.69 -10.61 -0.11
CA PRO A 180 -2.92 -9.29 -0.69
C PRO A 180 -3.63 -8.30 0.24
N SER A 181 -4.30 -8.81 1.27
CA SER A 181 -4.93 -7.98 2.31
C SER A 181 -4.03 -7.77 3.53
N GLY A 182 -2.85 -8.40 3.58
CA GLY A 182 -2.04 -8.49 4.79
C GLY A 182 -2.45 -9.64 5.70
N GLN A 183 -2.21 -9.46 7.00
CA GLN A 183 -2.50 -10.46 8.02
C GLN A 183 -3.68 -10.05 8.90
N ARG A 184 -4.46 -11.02 9.36
CA ARG A 184 -5.54 -10.78 10.33
C ARG A 184 -4.95 -10.19 11.61
N LEU A 185 -5.60 -9.16 12.13
CA LEU A 185 -5.06 -8.34 13.20
C LEU A 185 -5.93 -8.41 14.47
N ALA A 186 -5.43 -9.11 15.49
CA ALA A 186 -6.04 -9.15 16.81
C ALA A 186 -5.82 -7.86 17.61
N GLY A 187 -6.73 -7.52 18.52
CA GLY A 187 -6.63 -6.35 19.41
C GLY A 187 -6.78 -4.99 18.73
N ALA A 188 -7.29 -4.92 17.50
CA ALA A 188 -7.68 -3.67 16.87
C ALA A 188 -9.03 -3.19 17.44
N THR A 189 -9.15 -1.89 17.70
CA THR A 189 -10.41 -1.27 18.15
C THR A 189 -11.26 -0.93 16.94
N VAL A 190 -12.48 -1.49 16.88
CA VAL A 190 -13.49 -1.20 15.86
C VAL A 190 -14.57 -0.34 16.50
N ASN A 191 -14.76 0.86 15.98
CA ASN A 191 -15.75 1.83 16.44
C ASN A 191 -16.82 2.03 15.36
N LEU A 192 -18.09 1.92 15.76
CA LEU A 192 -19.26 2.22 14.94
C LEU A 192 -19.93 3.51 15.44
N TYR A 193 -20.14 4.47 14.55
CA TYR A 193 -20.81 5.74 14.83
C TYR A 193 -22.11 5.81 14.00
N LEU A 194 -23.20 6.28 14.58
CA LEU A 194 -24.47 6.47 13.86
C LEU A 194 -24.50 7.80 13.09
N THR A 195 -23.71 8.78 13.51
CA THR A 195 -23.71 10.13 12.91
C THR A 195 -22.30 10.69 12.74
N ILE A 196 -22.16 11.66 11.83
CA ILE A 196 -20.91 12.42 11.65
C ILE A 196 -20.55 13.21 12.93
N ALA A 197 -21.54 13.73 13.65
CA ALA A 197 -21.31 14.46 14.91
C ALA A 197 -20.70 13.56 15.99
N GLU A 198 -21.17 12.31 16.11
CA GLU A 198 -20.58 11.32 17.02
C GLU A 198 -19.13 10.99 16.64
N TYR A 199 -18.83 10.88 15.35
CA TYR A 199 -17.45 10.69 14.88
C TYR A 199 -16.56 11.89 15.24
N GLN A 200 -17.01 13.11 14.93
CA GLN A 200 -16.25 14.34 15.19
C GLN A 200 -15.93 14.54 16.69
N ASN A 201 -16.87 14.15 17.55
CA ASN A 201 -16.69 14.19 19.01
C ASN A 201 -15.99 12.94 19.58
N ASN A 202 -15.64 11.97 18.73
CA ASN A 202 -15.05 10.69 19.12
C ASN A 202 -15.88 9.92 20.17
N THR A 203 -17.20 9.91 20.02
CA THR A 203 -18.16 9.21 20.90
C THR A 203 -18.81 8.05 20.14
N PRO A 204 -18.15 6.88 20.02
CA PRO A 204 -18.69 5.74 19.27
C PRO A 204 -19.96 5.20 19.92
N SER A 205 -20.97 4.86 19.11
CA SER A 205 -22.19 4.21 19.59
C SER A 205 -21.92 2.77 19.99
N PHE A 206 -20.99 2.09 19.30
CA PHE A 206 -20.57 0.72 19.62
C PHE A 206 -19.07 0.57 19.41
N THR A 207 -18.41 -0.16 20.31
CA THR A 207 -16.98 -0.47 20.24
C THR A 207 -16.75 -1.94 20.54
N ALA A 208 -15.89 -2.58 19.77
CA ALA A 208 -15.40 -3.93 20.04
C ALA A 208 -13.91 -4.06 19.68
N LEU A 209 -13.23 -5.00 20.34
CA LEU A 209 -11.87 -5.39 19.97
C LEU A 209 -11.92 -6.62 19.06
N THR A 210 -11.00 -6.69 18.10
CA THR A 210 -10.82 -7.92 17.32
C THR A 210 -10.23 -9.05 18.16
N ASN A 211 -10.75 -10.25 18.00
CA ASN A 211 -10.26 -11.48 18.63
C ASN A 211 -8.96 -11.98 17.96
N ASN A 212 -8.47 -13.16 18.37
CA ASN A 212 -7.26 -13.78 17.80
C ASN A 212 -7.35 -14.08 16.30
N ASP A 213 -8.58 -14.24 15.77
CA ASP A 213 -8.85 -14.43 14.34
C ASP A 213 -8.97 -13.11 13.58
N GLY A 214 -8.73 -11.97 14.24
CA GLY A 214 -8.83 -10.64 13.67
C GLY A 214 -10.28 -10.14 13.48
N VAL A 215 -11.25 -10.75 14.14
CA VAL A 215 -12.68 -10.43 13.96
C VAL A 215 -13.24 -9.72 15.19
N ALA A 216 -13.90 -8.58 14.97
CA ALA A 216 -14.74 -7.92 15.96
C ALA A 216 -16.20 -8.26 15.66
N HIS A 217 -16.87 -8.89 16.62
CA HIS A 217 -18.26 -9.33 16.49
C HIS A 217 -19.20 -8.28 17.09
N PHE A 218 -20.15 -7.79 16.29
CA PHE A 218 -21.24 -6.95 16.76
C PHE A 218 -22.56 -7.67 16.54
N THR A 219 -23.30 -7.90 17.61
CA THR A 219 -24.66 -8.47 17.58
C THR A 219 -25.59 -7.55 18.35
N GLY A 220 -26.89 -7.60 18.05
CA GLY A 220 -27.84 -6.73 18.73
C GLY A 220 -27.80 -5.28 18.22
N LEU A 221 -27.25 -5.04 17.02
CA LEU A 221 -27.15 -3.71 16.43
C LEU A 221 -28.51 -3.25 15.88
N PRO A 222 -28.91 -1.99 16.13
CA PRO A 222 -29.99 -1.36 15.38
C PRO A 222 -29.79 -1.43 13.87
N VAL A 223 -30.88 -1.61 13.12
CA VAL A 223 -30.88 -1.48 11.66
C VAL A 223 -30.59 -0.02 11.28
N ALA A 224 -29.38 0.20 10.77
CA ALA A 224 -28.87 1.51 10.39
C ALA A 224 -27.62 1.37 9.52
N THR A 225 -27.24 2.48 8.90
CA THR A 225 -25.92 2.65 8.31
C THR A 225 -25.00 3.25 9.38
N TYR A 226 -23.92 2.55 9.69
CA TYR A 226 -22.91 2.98 10.65
C TYR A 226 -21.68 3.46 9.92
N PHE A 227 -21.09 4.55 10.38
CA PHE A 227 -19.72 4.90 10.04
C PHE A 227 -18.75 4.01 10.81
N VAL A 228 -17.75 3.46 10.13
CA VAL A 228 -16.79 2.54 10.76
C VAL A 228 -15.37 3.10 10.76
N VAL A 229 -14.78 3.15 11.94
CA VAL A 229 -13.37 3.52 12.13
C VAL A 229 -12.69 2.39 12.87
N VAL A 230 -11.57 1.93 12.32
CA VAL A 230 -10.74 0.89 12.91
C VAL A 230 -9.37 1.46 13.20
N LYS A 231 -8.86 1.20 14.40
CA LYS A 231 -7.53 1.65 14.84
C LYS A 231 -6.79 0.57 15.62
N LYS A 232 -5.48 0.51 15.42
CA LYS A 232 -4.55 -0.16 16.33
C LYS A 232 -3.23 0.59 16.29
N ASP A 233 -2.80 1.13 17.43
CA ASP A 233 -1.66 2.02 17.51
C ASP A 233 -1.78 3.16 16.47
N ALA A 234 -0.81 3.28 15.56
CA ALA A 234 -0.81 4.26 14.48
C ALA A 234 -1.53 3.78 13.20
N LEU A 235 -2.00 2.53 13.14
CA LEU A 235 -2.69 1.98 11.97
C LEU A 235 -4.16 2.39 11.98
N SER A 236 -4.68 2.84 10.85
CA SER A 236 -6.11 3.14 10.69
C SER A 236 -6.61 2.91 9.27
N ASN A 237 -7.93 2.87 9.09
CA ASN A 237 -8.60 2.92 7.79
C ASN A 237 -8.98 4.35 7.36
N ILE A 238 -8.59 5.36 8.16
CA ILE A 238 -8.86 6.78 7.88
C ILE A 238 -7.61 7.62 8.17
N TRP A 239 -7.37 8.67 7.36
CA TRP A 239 -6.21 9.56 7.51
C TRP A 239 -6.62 11.03 7.24
N PRO A 240 -7.31 11.67 8.20
CA PRO A 240 -7.82 13.02 8.02
C PRO A 240 -6.68 14.06 7.96
N ASP A 241 -6.85 15.08 7.13
CA ASP A 241 -6.01 16.27 7.11
C ASP A 241 -6.42 17.30 8.18
N ALA A 242 -5.76 18.46 8.19
CA ALA A 242 -6.01 19.53 9.15
C ALA A 242 -7.45 20.07 9.12
N ASN A 243 -8.18 19.85 8.03
CA ASN A 243 -9.57 20.27 7.85
C ASN A 243 -10.57 19.13 8.08
N GLY A 244 -10.11 17.93 8.47
CA GLY A 244 -10.95 16.76 8.70
C GLY A 244 -11.36 16.00 7.44
N ASN A 245 -10.78 16.33 6.28
CA ASN A 245 -11.03 15.61 5.02
C ASN A 245 -10.03 14.47 4.86
N THR A 246 -10.42 13.36 4.25
CA THR A 246 -9.55 12.19 4.04
C THR A 246 -9.67 11.67 2.62
N TYR A 247 -8.60 11.05 2.12
CA TYR A 247 -8.70 10.18 0.95
C TYR A 247 -9.62 8.99 1.24
N VAL A 248 -10.37 8.56 0.24
CA VAL A 248 -11.25 7.40 0.31
C VAL A 248 -10.50 6.19 -0.23
N SER A 249 -10.14 5.25 0.65
CA SER A 249 -9.47 4.02 0.26
C SER A 249 -10.42 3.06 -0.46
N THR A 250 -9.94 2.38 -1.51
CA THR A 250 -10.67 1.31 -2.20
C THR A 250 -10.51 -0.07 -1.54
N ASP A 251 -10.04 -0.13 -0.29
CA ASP A 251 -9.76 -1.37 0.46
C ASP A 251 -8.80 -2.35 -0.25
N SER A 252 -7.87 -1.79 -1.01
CA SER A 252 -6.80 -2.52 -1.67
C SER A 252 -5.51 -1.75 -1.60
N VAL A 253 -4.42 -2.50 -1.72
CA VAL A 253 -3.08 -1.96 -1.92
C VAL A 253 -2.57 -2.40 -3.29
N PHE A 254 -1.66 -1.63 -3.88
CA PHE A 254 -0.97 -2.04 -5.11
C PHE A 254 -0.22 -3.36 -4.88
N GLN A 255 -0.51 -4.41 -5.65
CA GLN A 255 0.07 -5.74 -5.46
C GLN A 255 1.30 -5.98 -6.35
N THR A 256 1.37 -5.31 -7.50
CA THR A 256 2.40 -5.54 -8.51
C THR A 256 2.88 -4.24 -9.13
N GLN A 257 4.06 -4.27 -9.76
CA GLN A 257 4.59 -3.11 -10.49
C GLN A 257 3.69 -2.75 -11.67
N ALA A 258 3.16 -3.75 -12.38
CA ALA A 258 2.22 -3.54 -13.48
C ALA A 258 0.94 -2.81 -13.03
N GLU A 259 0.46 -3.07 -11.81
CA GLU A 259 -0.67 -2.36 -11.23
C GLU A 259 -0.40 -0.89 -10.89
N VAL A 260 0.85 -0.55 -10.55
CA VAL A 260 1.29 0.84 -10.31
C VAL A 260 1.46 1.57 -11.64
N GLU A 261 2.01 0.89 -12.65
CA GLU A 261 2.27 1.47 -13.97
C GLU A 261 1.01 1.63 -14.83
N ALA A 262 0.07 0.70 -14.73
CA ALA A 262 -1.20 0.73 -15.47
C ALA A 262 -2.32 1.46 -14.72
N GLN A 263 -2.01 2.19 -13.65
CA GLN A 263 -3.02 2.78 -12.77
C GLN A 263 -3.91 3.79 -13.49
N MET A 264 -5.23 3.60 -13.34
CA MET A 264 -6.26 4.57 -13.65
C MET A 264 -7.33 4.45 -12.55
N PRO A 265 -7.65 5.52 -11.81
CA PRO A 265 -7.08 6.89 -11.86
C PRO A 265 -5.59 6.96 -11.46
N LEU A 266 -4.88 7.98 -11.94
CA LEU A 266 -3.44 8.18 -11.70
C LEU A 266 -3.17 8.65 -10.26
N GLN A 267 -2.31 7.93 -9.52
CA GLN A 267 -1.92 8.25 -8.15
C GLN A 267 -0.38 8.39 -8.04
N TYR A 268 0.12 9.62 -7.90
CA TYR A 268 1.56 9.91 -8.00
C TYR A 268 2.35 9.60 -6.73
N GLY A 269 3.52 8.96 -6.90
CA GLY A 269 4.48 8.74 -5.81
C GLY A 269 4.08 7.64 -4.82
N TYR A 270 3.29 6.67 -5.30
CA TYR A 270 2.88 5.46 -4.58
C TYR A 270 3.61 4.25 -5.17
N THR A 271 3.88 3.26 -4.35
CA THR A 271 4.56 2.02 -4.76
C THR A 271 3.74 0.80 -4.38
N ILE A 272 4.24 -0.37 -4.80
CA ILE A 272 3.70 -1.66 -4.43
C ILE A 272 3.55 -1.74 -2.90
N GLY A 273 2.32 -1.98 -2.45
CA GLY A 273 1.94 -2.07 -1.05
C GLY A 273 1.20 -0.87 -0.48
N ASP A 274 1.22 0.26 -1.16
CA ASP A 274 0.45 1.42 -0.71
C ASP A 274 -1.03 1.32 -1.04
N PHE A 275 -1.85 2.01 -0.25
CA PHE A 275 -3.30 2.06 -0.47
C PHE A 275 -3.65 2.75 -1.79
N ARG A 276 -4.64 2.17 -2.46
CA ARG A 276 -5.34 2.77 -3.60
C ARG A 276 -6.46 3.66 -3.11
N TYR A 277 -6.59 4.84 -3.71
CA TYR A 277 -7.67 5.77 -3.43
C TYR A 277 -8.67 5.86 -4.58
N ALA A 278 -9.91 6.20 -4.23
CA ALA A 278 -10.96 6.48 -5.18
C ALA A 278 -10.81 7.90 -5.74
N ASP A 279 -11.00 8.03 -7.04
CA ASP A 279 -11.16 9.32 -7.74
C ASP A 279 -12.60 9.78 -7.55
N LEU A 280 -12.78 10.81 -6.72
CA LEU A 280 -14.11 11.26 -6.30
C LEU A 280 -14.71 12.24 -7.28
N ASN A 281 -13.88 12.99 -8.01
CA ASN A 281 -14.34 13.98 -8.98
C ASN A 281 -14.34 13.44 -10.43
N MET A 282 -13.87 12.21 -10.64
CA MET A 282 -13.79 11.49 -11.91
C MET A 282 -12.90 12.18 -12.96
N ASP A 283 -11.86 12.91 -12.51
CA ASP A 283 -10.92 13.59 -13.41
C ASP A 283 -9.75 12.71 -13.89
N GLY A 284 -9.70 11.46 -13.43
CA GLY A 284 -8.67 10.48 -13.77
C GLY A 284 -7.37 10.64 -12.99
N VAL A 285 -7.30 11.54 -11.99
CA VAL A 285 -6.09 11.87 -11.23
C VAL A 285 -6.39 12.02 -9.74
N ILE A 286 -5.87 11.10 -8.92
CA ILE A 286 -5.95 11.20 -7.46
C ILE A 286 -5.11 12.37 -6.94
N ASN A 287 -5.76 13.41 -6.44
CA ASN A 287 -5.15 14.62 -5.90
C ASN A 287 -5.92 15.17 -4.68
N THR A 288 -5.64 16.42 -4.27
CA THR A 288 -6.29 17.02 -3.07
C THR A 288 -7.79 17.23 -3.24
N ASN A 289 -8.31 17.26 -4.47
CA ASN A 289 -9.73 17.39 -4.76
C ASN A 289 -10.51 16.08 -4.54
N ASP A 290 -9.81 14.95 -4.37
CA ASP A 290 -10.39 13.63 -4.09
C ASP A 290 -10.52 13.31 -2.60
N ARG A 291 -10.49 14.35 -1.76
CA ARG A 291 -10.70 14.22 -0.33
C ARG A 291 -12.16 14.44 0.00
N GLY A 292 -12.74 13.46 0.70
CA GLY A 292 -14.10 13.53 1.21
C GLY A 292 -14.15 13.83 2.71
N VAL A 293 -15.33 14.17 3.20
CA VAL A 293 -15.59 14.34 4.65
C VAL A 293 -15.34 13.01 5.37
N ALA A 294 -14.51 13.04 6.42
CA ALA A 294 -14.31 11.86 7.27
C ALA A 294 -15.50 11.67 8.25
N PRO A 295 -15.87 10.42 8.57
CA PRO A 295 -15.30 9.17 8.10
C PRO A 295 -15.98 8.71 6.78
N PRO A 296 -15.21 8.30 5.76
CA PRO A 296 -15.76 8.03 4.44
C PRO A 296 -16.43 6.66 4.32
N ARG A 297 -16.24 5.79 5.33
CA ARG A 297 -16.62 4.39 5.25
C ARG A 297 -17.83 4.07 6.10
N THR A 298 -18.77 3.34 5.50
CA THR A 298 -20.00 2.90 6.16
C THR A 298 -20.20 1.39 6.11
N ILE A 299 -20.95 0.86 7.07
CA ILE A 299 -21.48 -0.51 7.11
C ILE A 299 -23.00 -0.43 7.22
N VAL A 300 -23.71 -1.15 6.36
CA VAL A 300 -25.18 -1.28 6.45
C VAL A 300 -25.50 -2.52 7.26
N VAL A 301 -26.22 -2.34 8.37
CA VAL A 301 -26.74 -3.45 9.17
C VAL A 301 -28.20 -3.65 8.83
N ASN A 302 -28.52 -4.84 8.33
CA ASN A 302 -29.88 -5.25 7.98
C ASN A 302 -30.54 -6.03 9.12
N GLU A 303 -31.85 -6.18 9.01
CA GLU A 303 -32.69 -6.87 9.98
C GLU A 303 -32.37 -8.37 10.05
N GLY A 304 -32.13 -8.90 11.26
CA GLY A 304 -31.89 -10.33 11.50
C GLY A 304 -30.64 -10.93 10.84
N GLU A 305 -29.83 -10.12 10.17
CA GLU A 305 -28.62 -10.55 9.46
C GLU A 305 -27.36 -10.16 10.23
N ILE A 306 -26.33 -11.03 10.19
CA ILE A 306 -24.97 -10.65 10.57
C ILE A 306 -24.16 -10.49 9.28
N SER A 307 -23.91 -9.25 8.87
CA SER A 307 -23.09 -8.98 7.68
C SER A 307 -21.61 -9.18 7.97
N ALA A 308 -20.81 -9.65 7.01
CA ALA A 308 -19.37 -9.73 7.16
C ALA A 308 -18.69 -8.58 6.39
N GLN A 309 -17.78 -7.87 7.05
CA GLN A 309 -17.05 -6.74 6.51
C GLN A 309 -15.55 -6.97 6.63
N LYS A 310 -14.81 -6.72 5.56
CA LYS A 310 -13.35 -6.77 5.52
C LYS A 310 -12.80 -5.35 5.55
N ILE A 311 -11.98 -5.02 6.56
CA ILE A 311 -11.35 -3.70 6.68
C ILE A 311 -9.83 -3.85 6.70
N LEU A 312 -9.14 -3.13 5.82
CA LEU A 312 -7.70 -2.96 5.89
C LEU A 312 -7.38 -1.73 6.75
N ILE A 313 -6.44 -1.86 7.68
CA ILE A 313 -5.85 -0.71 8.37
C ILE A 313 -4.35 -0.64 8.07
N GLY A 314 -3.85 0.59 7.99
CA GLY A 314 -2.44 0.84 7.76
C GLY A 314 -2.09 2.32 7.82
N TYR A 315 -1.05 2.70 7.10
CA TYR A 315 -0.63 4.08 6.86
C TYR A 315 -1.13 4.55 5.50
N PRO A 316 -1.20 5.87 5.22
CA PRO A 316 -1.49 6.36 3.86
C PRO A 316 -0.54 5.75 2.83
N LYS A 317 0.72 5.57 3.24
CA LYS A 317 1.75 4.83 2.52
C LYS A 317 2.25 3.69 3.40
N ASN A 318 1.75 2.47 3.20
CA ASN A 318 2.26 1.31 3.93
C ASN A 318 3.70 0.97 3.50
N SER A 319 4.11 1.43 2.32
CA SER A 319 5.47 1.37 1.81
C SER A 319 6.45 2.23 2.60
N ILE A 320 6.03 2.95 3.67
CA ILE A 320 6.98 3.55 4.63
C ILE A 320 7.88 2.42 5.14
N MET A 321 9.08 2.40 4.59
CA MET A 321 10.06 1.35 4.79
C MET A 321 10.48 1.31 6.26
N LYS A 322 9.90 0.38 7.04
CA LYS A 322 10.32 0.16 8.43
C LYS A 322 11.70 -0.45 8.45
N LEU A 323 12.58 0.00 9.34
CA LEU A 323 13.88 -0.64 9.55
C LEU A 323 13.71 -2.14 9.85
N PHE A 324 14.60 -2.96 9.32
CA PHE A 324 14.66 -4.40 9.60
C PHE A 324 14.96 -4.62 11.09
N THR A 325 14.38 -5.68 11.64
CA THR A 325 14.57 -6.07 13.06
C THR A 325 15.41 -7.33 13.20
N THR A 326 15.72 -8.02 12.11
CA THR A 326 16.56 -9.23 12.11
C THR A 326 17.61 -9.19 11.02
N LEU A 327 18.72 -9.90 11.24
CA LEU A 327 19.81 -10.03 10.28
C LEU A 327 19.39 -10.80 9.02
N ALA A 328 18.56 -11.82 9.21
CA ALA A 328 18.04 -12.63 8.10
C ALA A 328 17.22 -11.78 7.12
N ASP A 329 16.34 -10.90 7.63
CA ASP A 329 15.52 -10.03 6.77
C ASP A 329 16.39 -9.02 6.00
N ALA A 330 17.41 -8.45 6.66
CA ALA A 330 18.35 -7.54 6.03
C ALA A 330 19.17 -8.24 4.94
N GLN A 331 19.64 -9.47 5.18
CA GLN A 331 20.37 -10.27 4.18
C GLN A 331 19.49 -10.68 3.00
N THR A 332 18.25 -11.11 3.25
CA THR A 332 17.28 -11.41 2.20
C THR A 332 17.03 -10.17 1.34
N SER A 333 16.85 -8.99 1.97
CA SER A 333 16.70 -7.74 1.25
C SER A 333 17.94 -7.38 0.44
N LEU A 334 19.15 -7.59 0.96
CA LEU A 334 20.38 -7.33 0.23
C LEU A 334 20.45 -8.19 -1.04
N ASN A 335 20.13 -9.47 -0.94
CA ASN A 335 20.13 -10.39 -2.08
C ASN A 335 19.10 -9.97 -3.14
N SER A 336 17.91 -9.51 -2.73
CA SER A 336 16.92 -8.96 -3.67
C SER A 336 17.43 -7.71 -4.38
N VAL A 337 18.12 -6.81 -3.66
CA VAL A 337 18.68 -5.59 -4.26
C VAL A 337 19.83 -5.91 -5.22
N ILE A 338 20.70 -6.88 -4.90
CA ILE A 338 21.76 -7.37 -5.81
C ILE A 338 21.15 -7.77 -7.17
N THR A 339 20.06 -8.55 -7.16
CA THR A 339 19.35 -8.93 -8.39
C THR A 339 18.79 -7.71 -9.13
N GLN A 340 18.18 -6.77 -8.41
CA GLN A 340 17.56 -5.57 -8.99
C GLN A 340 18.60 -4.63 -9.64
N VAL A 341 19.70 -4.36 -8.95
CA VAL A 341 20.84 -3.60 -9.50
C VAL A 341 21.40 -4.33 -10.73
N GLY A 342 21.45 -5.67 -10.69
CA GLY A 342 21.81 -6.47 -11.85
C GLY A 342 20.89 -6.25 -13.06
N VAL A 343 19.58 -6.05 -12.87
CA VAL A 343 18.64 -5.76 -13.97
C VAL A 343 18.88 -4.37 -14.56
N VAL A 344 19.14 -3.38 -13.71
CA VAL A 344 19.43 -2.01 -14.16
C VAL A 344 20.76 -1.96 -14.89
N HIS A 345 21.80 -2.61 -14.37
CA HIS A 345 23.10 -2.74 -15.04
C HIS A 345 22.96 -3.22 -16.49
N LYS A 346 22.22 -4.30 -16.71
CA LYS A 346 21.97 -4.84 -18.07
C LYS A 346 21.20 -3.88 -18.97
N SER A 347 20.27 -3.12 -18.39
CA SER A 347 19.54 -2.08 -19.11
C SER A 347 20.48 -0.95 -19.54
N LEU A 348 21.45 -0.59 -18.69
CA LEU A 348 22.48 0.39 -19.00
C LEU A 348 23.51 -0.13 -20.00
N VAL A 349 23.87 -1.41 -19.97
CA VAL A 349 24.73 -2.05 -20.98
C VAL A 349 24.09 -1.95 -22.37
N MET A 350 22.79 -2.28 -22.50
CA MET A 350 22.07 -2.08 -23.76
C MET A 350 22.01 -0.60 -24.15
N LEU A 351 21.66 0.29 -23.21
CA LEU A 351 21.57 1.72 -23.47
C LEU A 351 22.90 2.28 -24.00
N ASP A 352 24.01 1.95 -23.36
CA ASP A 352 25.35 2.38 -23.76
C ASP A 352 25.75 1.82 -25.13
N GLY A 353 25.47 0.54 -25.38
CA GLY A 353 25.67 -0.07 -26.69
C GLY A 353 24.90 0.61 -27.81
N MET A 354 23.62 0.90 -27.59
CA MET A 354 22.77 1.59 -28.56
C MET A 354 23.19 3.05 -28.77
N MET A 355 23.67 3.73 -27.72
CA MET A 355 24.19 5.09 -27.80
C MET A 355 25.63 5.18 -28.33
N SER A 356 26.27 4.05 -28.64
CA SER A 356 27.64 4.00 -29.18
C SER A 356 27.69 3.38 -30.57
N ASP A 357 28.88 3.10 -31.07
CA ASP A 357 29.13 2.37 -32.32
C ASP A 357 29.08 0.83 -32.16
N ASP A 358 28.68 0.30 -30.99
CA ASP A 358 28.61 -1.15 -30.73
C ASP A 358 27.29 -1.81 -31.21
N ALA A 359 26.22 -1.03 -31.33
CA ALA A 359 24.92 -1.50 -31.80
C ALA A 359 24.13 -0.40 -32.50
N ASP A 360 23.05 -0.79 -33.18
CA ASP A 360 22.14 0.11 -33.87
C ASP A 360 20.70 -0.42 -33.80
N CYS A 361 19.77 0.33 -34.39
CA CYS A 361 18.37 -0.06 -34.57
C CYS A 361 18.14 -1.48 -35.10
N SER A 362 19.04 -2.00 -35.94
CA SER A 362 18.90 -3.33 -36.54
C SER A 362 19.20 -4.44 -35.53
N ALA A 363 20.11 -4.18 -34.59
CA ALA A 363 20.41 -5.07 -33.49
C ALA A 363 19.28 -5.12 -32.45
N LEU A 364 18.58 -4.00 -32.23
CA LEU A 364 17.53 -3.92 -31.21
C LEU A 364 16.46 -2.86 -31.55
N ALA A 365 15.44 -3.25 -32.33
CA ALA A 365 14.42 -2.34 -32.85
C ALA A 365 13.67 -1.53 -31.78
N GLY A 366 13.43 -2.11 -30.59
CA GLY A 366 12.76 -1.43 -29.47
C GLY A 366 13.56 -0.29 -28.81
N TRP A 367 14.79 -0.06 -29.27
CA TRP A 367 15.75 0.89 -28.69
C TRP A 367 16.26 1.93 -29.71
N CYS A 368 15.58 2.06 -30.86
CA CYS A 368 15.98 3.00 -31.93
C CYS A 368 16.14 4.45 -31.49
N ALA A 369 15.36 4.91 -30.50
CA ALA A 369 15.46 6.29 -30.02
C ALA A 369 16.85 6.60 -29.42
N TYR A 370 17.53 5.60 -28.87
CA TYR A 370 18.87 5.70 -28.28
C TYR A 370 19.96 5.72 -29.35
N ASP A 371 19.82 4.86 -30.36
CA ASP A 371 20.67 4.86 -31.56
C ASP A 371 20.64 6.19 -32.31
N GLN A 372 19.46 6.81 -32.41
CA GLN A 372 19.25 8.03 -33.18
C GLN A 372 19.27 9.32 -32.33
N PHE A 373 19.55 9.20 -31.02
CA PHE A 373 19.53 10.32 -30.07
C PHE A 373 18.21 11.14 -30.06
N THR A 374 17.08 10.49 -30.30
CA THR A 374 15.73 11.12 -30.36
C THR A 374 14.91 10.96 -29.07
N PHE A 375 15.44 10.30 -28.04
CA PHE A 375 14.78 10.15 -26.73
C PHE A 375 14.51 11.49 -26.03
N ALA A 376 13.56 11.50 -25.09
CA ALA A 376 13.16 12.70 -24.33
C ALA A 376 13.02 12.39 -22.83
N ALA A 377 12.85 13.43 -22.01
CA ALA A 377 12.65 13.27 -20.56
C ALA A 377 11.40 12.44 -20.18
N THR A 378 10.46 12.26 -21.11
CA THR A 378 9.25 11.44 -20.95
C THR A 378 9.46 9.98 -21.35
N ASP A 379 10.65 9.58 -21.79
CA ASP A 379 10.94 8.20 -22.19
C ASP A 379 10.80 7.24 -21.00
N SER A 380 10.00 6.19 -21.18
CA SER A 380 9.66 5.26 -20.11
C SER A 380 10.85 4.41 -19.67
N LYS A 381 11.82 4.08 -20.54
CA LYS A 381 12.99 3.29 -20.13
C LYS A 381 13.96 4.13 -19.31
N ILE A 382 14.14 5.40 -19.66
CA ILE A 382 14.94 6.36 -18.86
C ILE A 382 14.30 6.53 -17.48
N ALA A 383 12.98 6.74 -17.42
CA ALA A 383 12.25 6.84 -16.16
C ALA A 383 12.33 5.54 -15.34
N ASN A 384 12.30 4.38 -16.00
CA ASN A 384 12.38 3.08 -15.35
C ASN A 384 13.78 2.81 -14.76
N ILE A 385 14.85 3.07 -15.52
CA ILE A 385 16.24 2.98 -15.03
C ILE A 385 16.42 3.84 -13.79
N TRP A 386 16.01 5.11 -13.85
CA TRP A 386 16.10 6.01 -12.69
C TRP A 386 15.28 5.50 -11.50
N GLY A 387 14.01 5.14 -11.73
CA GLY A 387 13.09 4.71 -10.68
C GLY A 387 13.53 3.43 -9.99
N GLN A 388 13.95 2.41 -10.75
CA GLN A 388 14.47 1.14 -10.22
C GLN A 388 15.74 1.36 -9.41
N GLU A 389 16.67 2.17 -9.89
CA GLU A 389 17.94 2.36 -9.20
C GLU A 389 17.80 3.18 -7.92
N TYR A 390 16.94 4.21 -7.91
CA TYR A 390 16.59 4.91 -6.66
C TYR A 390 15.80 4.02 -5.69
N SER A 391 15.02 3.05 -6.18
CA SER A 391 14.41 2.02 -5.34
C SER A 391 15.46 1.11 -4.69
N SER A 392 16.47 0.67 -5.46
CA SER A 392 17.64 -0.06 -4.95
C SER A 392 18.38 0.74 -3.89
N ILE A 393 18.70 2.02 -4.17
CA ILE A 393 19.37 2.93 -3.21
C ILE A 393 18.55 3.08 -1.92
N THR A 394 17.23 3.25 -2.03
CA THR A 394 16.33 3.38 -0.88
C THR A 394 16.33 2.09 -0.04
N SER A 395 16.33 0.93 -0.69
CA SER A 395 16.43 -0.38 -0.04
C SER A 395 17.78 -0.55 0.68
N LEU A 396 18.87 -0.10 0.07
CA LEU A 396 20.21 -0.11 0.68
C LEU A 396 20.31 0.85 1.86
N ASN A 397 19.71 2.04 1.76
CA ASN A 397 19.59 3.00 2.86
C ASN A 397 18.88 2.34 4.05
N ARG A 398 17.76 1.65 3.80
CA ARG A 398 17.03 0.90 4.82
C ARG A 398 17.90 -0.18 5.45
N ILE A 399 18.60 -1.00 4.66
CA ILE A 399 19.52 -2.01 5.19
C ILE A 399 20.52 -1.32 6.13
N ILE A 400 21.28 -0.34 5.63
CA ILE A 400 22.33 0.37 6.38
C ILE A 400 21.79 0.99 7.67
N GLN A 401 20.62 1.64 7.63
CA GLN A 401 19.99 2.24 8.81
C GLN A 401 19.46 1.21 9.82
N SER A 402 19.16 -0.01 9.39
CA SER A 402 18.62 -1.06 10.25
C SER A 402 19.70 -1.77 11.06
N LEU A 403 20.94 -1.84 10.56
CA LEU A 403 22.01 -2.64 11.18
C LEU A 403 22.35 -2.24 12.63
N PRO A 404 22.38 -0.94 13.01
CA PRO A 404 22.68 -0.55 14.39
C PRO A 404 21.76 -1.19 15.45
N GLN A 405 20.48 -1.42 15.13
CA GLN A 405 19.51 -2.02 16.06
C GLN A 405 19.46 -3.56 15.98
N ILE A 406 19.99 -4.17 14.91
CA ILE A 406 20.00 -5.63 14.69
C ILE A 406 21.21 -6.29 15.36
N GLY A 407 22.26 -5.52 15.68
CA GLY A 407 23.49 -6.05 16.27
C GLY A 407 24.42 -6.73 15.26
N ASP A 408 24.28 -6.43 13.96
CA ASP A 408 25.17 -6.96 12.93
C ASP A 408 26.49 -6.19 12.84
N THR A 409 27.57 -6.96 12.75
CA THR A 409 28.97 -6.54 12.79
C THR A 409 29.53 -6.50 11.37
N SER A 410 29.28 -5.37 10.70
CA SER A 410 30.07 -4.77 9.62
C SER A 410 29.98 -5.33 8.18
N VAL A 411 29.86 -6.64 7.92
CA VAL A 411 29.99 -7.18 6.53
C VAL A 411 28.80 -6.85 5.63
N ILE A 412 27.55 -7.00 6.10
CA ILE A 412 26.36 -6.59 5.32
C ILE A 412 26.36 -5.08 5.11
N ALA A 413 26.76 -4.32 6.14
CA ALA A 413 26.89 -2.86 6.03
C ALA A 413 27.87 -2.47 4.91
N ALA A 414 29.03 -3.13 4.86
CA ALA A 414 30.04 -2.89 3.85
C ALA A 414 29.55 -3.27 2.45
N GLN A 415 28.91 -4.43 2.29
CA GLN A 415 28.33 -4.84 1.01
C GLN A 415 27.22 -3.88 0.55
N ALA A 416 26.31 -3.48 1.44
CA ALA A 416 25.23 -2.56 1.13
C ALA A 416 25.75 -1.16 0.75
N ARG A 417 26.77 -0.64 1.45
CA ARG A 417 27.42 0.63 1.10
C ARG A 417 28.10 0.55 -0.27
N ALA A 418 28.85 -0.52 -0.53
CA ALA A 418 29.55 -0.67 -1.80
C ALA A 418 28.58 -0.86 -2.98
N LEU A 419 27.49 -1.63 -2.79
CA LEU A 419 26.45 -1.78 -3.80
C LEU A 419 25.69 -0.47 -4.04
N ARG A 420 25.44 0.32 -2.98
CA ARG A 420 24.88 1.68 -3.09
C ARG A 420 25.81 2.62 -3.85
N ALA A 421 27.11 2.53 -3.60
CA ALA A 421 28.12 3.29 -4.32
C ALA A 421 28.11 2.92 -5.82
N TYR A 422 27.99 1.62 -6.13
CA TYR A 422 27.86 1.15 -7.50
C TYR A 422 26.59 1.67 -8.19
N ALA A 423 25.43 1.58 -7.54
CA ALA A 423 24.17 2.12 -8.03
C ALA A 423 24.26 3.61 -8.40
N TYR A 424 24.86 4.42 -7.51
CA TYR A 424 25.11 5.83 -7.79
C TYR A 424 26.14 6.03 -8.90
N LEU A 425 27.17 5.19 -9.02
CA LEU A 425 28.18 5.28 -10.08
C LEU A 425 27.56 5.03 -11.45
N GLU A 426 26.70 4.02 -11.58
CA GLU A 426 25.96 3.74 -12.80
C GLU A 426 25.09 4.93 -13.22
N LEU A 427 24.25 5.43 -12.31
CA LEU A 427 23.44 6.61 -12.59
C LEU A 427 24.30 7.85 -12.91
N ALA A 428 25.39 8.08 -12.18
CA ALA A 428 26.21 9.28 -12.36
C ALA A 428 26.92 9.29 -13.71
N THR A 429 27.25 8.10 -14.24
CA THR A 429 27.86 7.91 -15.56
C THR A 429 26.97 8.45 -16.67
N TYR A 430 25.65 8.25 -16.59
CA TYR A 430 24.73 8.63 -17.66
C TYR A 430 23.89 9.87 -17.35
N PHE A 431 23.59 10.20 -16.09
CA PHE A 431 22.75 11.35 -15.71
C PHE A 431 23.54 12.53 -15.13
N GLY A 432 24.82 12.35 -14.83
CA GLY A 432 25.68 13.37 -14.23
C GLY A 432 25.45 13.51 -12.71
N GLY A 433 25.41 14.75 -12.20
CA GLY A 433 25.20 14.99 -10.76
C GLY A 433 23.85 14.48 -10.27
N LEU A 434 23.79 13.89 -9.07
CA LEU A 434 22.61 13.18 -8.56
C LEU A 434 22.12 13.69 -7.21
N PRO A 435 20.81 13.57 -6.91
CA PRO A 435 20.31 13.66 -5.54
C PRO A 435 20.89 12.54 -4.67
N VAL A 436 21.83 12.88 -3.78
CA VAL A 436 22.41 11.90 -2.85
C VAL A 436 21.69 11.99 -1.52
N THR A 437 21.12 10.87 -1.08
CA THR A 437 20.43 10.78 0.22
C THR A 437 20.73 9.49 0.95
N ASN A 438 20.70 9.58 2.29
CA ASN A 438 20.65 8.43 3.18
C ASN A 438 19.21 8.12 3.64
N ASP A 439 18.22 8.93 3.27
CA ASP A 439 16.84 8.82 3.72
C ASP A 439 16.14 7.61 3.08
N LEU A 440 15.04 7.16 3.71
CA LEU A 440 14.23 6.03 3.22
C LEU A 440 13.19 6.44 2.17
N THR A 441 13.19 7.71 1.78
CA THR A 441 12.40 8.28 0.68
C THR A 441 13.19 9.43 0.10
N LEU A 442 12.97 9.75 -1.18
CA LEU A 442 13.55 10.94 -1.79
C LEU A 442 12.73 12.18 -1.36
N PRO A 443 13.27 13.12 -0.57
CA PRO A 443 12.52 14.29 -0.14
C PRO A 443 12.17 15.18 -1.33
N SER A 444 10.97 15.74 -1.39
CA SER A 444 10.59 16.67 -2.48
C SER A 444 11.48 17.92 -2.55
N SER A 445 12.09 18.29 -1.42
CA SER A 445 13.04 19.41 -1.33
C SER A 445 14.46 19.07 -1.77
N ILE A 446 14.77 17.82 -2.12
CA ILE A 446 16.15 17.42 -2.44
C ILE A 446 16.61 18.10 -3.73
N SER A 447 17.88 18.51 -3.75
CA SER A 447 18.55 19.02 -4.94
C SER A 447 19.61 18.03 -5.41
N ARG A 448 19.99 18.13 -6.68
CA ARG A 448 21.11 17.37 -7.22
C ARG A 448 22.41 17.89 -6.62
N LYS A 449 23.32 16.98 -6.24
CA LYS A 449 24.72 17.33 -6.01
C LYS A 449 25.44 17.53 -7.35
N SER A 450 26.58 18.21 -7.33
CA SER A 450 27.48 18.25 -8.49
C SER A 450 28.00 16.83 -8.79
N LEU A 451 28.44 16.57 -10.02
CA LEU A 451 29.05 15.27 -10.37
C LEU A 451 30.27 14.96 -9.49
N ALA A 452 31.09 15.96 -9.20
CA ALA A 452 32.24 15.82 -8.31
C ALA A 452 31.84 15.42 -6.88
N ASP A 453 30.79 16.03 -6.33
CA ASP A 453 30.28 15.70 -4.99
C ASP A 453 29.58 14.33 -4.96
N THR A 454 28.90 13.94 -6.04
CA THR A 454 28.37 12.59 -6.20
C THR A 454 29.50 11.56 -6.19
N TYR A 455 30.59 11.78 -6.94
CA TYR A 455 31.77 10.90 -6.89
C TYR A 455 32.44 10.89 -5.52
N ALA A 456 32.55 12.03 -4.83
CA ALA A 456 33.11 12.08 -3.48
C ALA A 456 32.29 11.22 -2.50
N PHE A 457 30.96 11.23 -2.60
CA PHE A 457 30.10 10.35 -1.81
C PHE A 457 30.36 8.86 -2.13
N ILE A 458 30.42 8.50 -3.41
CA ILE A 458 30.67 7.12 -3.88
C ILE A 458 32.03 6.62 -3.37
N GLU A 459 33.09 7.42 -3.54
CA GLU A 459 34.45 7.07 -3.06
C GLU A 459 34.48 6.87 -1.55
N ASN A 460 33.79 7.74 -0.80
CA ASN A 460 33.72 7.62 0.66
C ASN A 460 33.01 6.32 1.09
N GLU A 461 31.90 5.97 0.45
CA GLU A 461 31.18 4.71 0.70
C GLU A 461 32.06 3.49 0.45
N LEU A 462 32.77 3.46 -0.68
CA LEU A 462 33.67 2.36 -1.04
C LEU A 462 34.86 2.25 -0.08
N ARG A 463 35.48 3.38 0.30
CA ARG A 463 36.60 3.40 1.26
C ARG A 463 36.19 2.90 2.65
N ILE A 464 35.01 3.29 3.12
CA ILE A 464 34.46 2.78 4.37
C ILE A 464 34.22 1.27 4.27
N ALA A 465 33.60 0.81 3.19
CA ALA A 465 33.31 -0.60 2.97
C ALA A 465 34.58 -1.47 2.90
N LEU A 466 35.63 -1.00 2.22
CA LEU A 466 36.89 -1.74 2.00
C LEU A 466 37.55 -2.27 3.28
N ASN A 467 37.37 -1.58 4.41
CA ASN A 467 37.92 -2.01 5.70
C ASN A 467 37.35 -3.36 6.17
N THR A 468 36.19 -3.73 5.65
CA THR A 468 35.39 -4.85 6.14
C THR A 468 35.03 -5.86 5.06
N LEU A 469 34.92 -5.44 3.80
CA LEU A 469 34.57 -6.34 2.70
C LEU A 469 35.48 -7.59 2.67
N PRO A 470 34.95 -8.76 2.28
CA PRO A 470 35.72 -9.99 2.29
C PRO A 470 36.81 -10.01 1.20
N ALA A 471 37.86 -10.78 1.48
CA ALA A 471 38.90 -11.24 0.54
C ALA A 471 38.32 -11.73 -0.79
N THR A 472 37.49 -12.75 -0.63
CA THR A 472 36.89 -13.59 -1.67
C THR A 472 35.41 -13.80 -1.34
N GLY A 473 34.62 -14.23 -2.31
CA GLY A 473 33.19 -14.48 -2.10
C GLY A 473 32.56 -15.12 -3.33
N ALA A 474 31.25 -15.39 -3.25
CA ALA A 474 30.48 -15.73 -4.45
C ALA A 474 30.52 -14.57 -5.45
N VAL A 475 30.33 -14.86 -6.74
CA VAL A 475 30.56 -13.87 -7.82
C VAL A 475 29.69 -12.60 -7.72
N HIS A 476 28.53 -12.68 -7.07
CA HIS A 476 27.64 -11.54 -6.85
C HIS A 476 27.96 -10.72 -5.60
N VAL A 477 28.78 -11.27 -4.69
CA VAL A 477 29.20 -10.59 -3.46
C VAL A 477 30.23 -9.54 -3.79
N VAL A 478 30.03 -8.32 -3.28
CA VAL A 478 31.05 -7.29 -3.36
C VAL A 478 32.24 -7.70 -2.49
N THR A 479 33.39 -7.96 -3.10
CA THR A 479 34.66 -8.24 -2.40
C THR A 479 35.54 -6.98 -2.33
N LYS A 480 36.69 -7.06 -1.64
CA LYS A 480 37.70 -5.99 -1.72
C LYS A 480 38.17 -5.75 -3.16
N GLY A 481 38.28 -6.81 -3.98
CA GLY A 481 38.61 -6.69 -5.39
C GLY A 481 37.60 -5.83 -6.14
N VAL A 482 36.31 -6.13 -5.98
CA VAL A 482 35.21 -5.36 -6.58
C VAL A 482 35.28 -3.88 -6.19
N ALA A 483 35.38 -3.58 -4.88
CA ALA A 483 35.40 -2.19 -4.42
C ALA A 483 36.63 -1.41 -4.92
N LYS A 484 37.80 -2.06 -5.04
CA LYS A 484 38.99 -1.46 -5.64
C LYS A 484 38.81 -1.22 -7.15
N THR A 485 38.17 -2.14 -7.87
CA THR A 485 37.83 -1.92 -9.29
C THR A 485 36.94 -0.70 -9.48
N LEU A 486 35.90 -0.54 -8.65
CA LEU A 486 35.03 0.63 -8.70
C LEU A 486 35.78 1.93 -8.36
N LEU A 487 36.70 1.89 -7.39
CA LEU A 487 37.57 3.04 -7.08
C LEU A 487 38.53 3.38 -8.23
N ALA A 488 39.06 2.37 -8.93
CA ALA A 488 39.90 2.56 -10.11
C ALA A 488 39.13 3.25 -11.25
N ARG A 489 37.88 2.82 -11.51
CA ARG A 489 36.96 3.48 -12.48
C ARG A 489 36.74 4.95 -12.14
N ILE A 490 36.46 5.27 -10.88
CA ILE A 490 36.22 6.67 -10.48
C ILE A 490 37.52 7.48 -10.59
N ALA A 491 38.65 6.90 -10.19
CA ALA A 491 39.94 7.56 -10.27
C ALA A 491 40.34 7.88 -11.72
N ILE A 492 40.13 6.95 -12.67
CA ILE A 492 40.45 7.21 -14.09
C ILE A 492 39.55 8.30 -14.68
N VAL A 493 38.26 8.30 -14.34
CA VAL A 493 37.31 9.35 -14.78
C VAL A 493 37.68 10.72 -14.23
N LYS A 494 38.18 10.80 -13.00
CA LYS A 494 38.64 12.05 -12.37
C LYS A 494 40.04 12.49 -12.81
N GLY A 495 40.70 11.74 -13.68
CA GLY A 495 42.09 12.01 -14.10
C GLY A 495 43.13 11.75 -13.02
N ASN A 496 42.79 10.99 -11.97
CA ASN A 496 43.69 10.61 -10.88
C ASN A 496 44.48 9.34 -11.27
N PHE A 497 45.29 9.43 -12.32
CA PHE A 497 45.94 8.27 -12.97
C PHE A 497 46.80 7.43 -12.02
N ASN A 498 47.59 8.05 -11.14
CA ASN A 498 48.37 7.32 -10.12
C ASN A 498 47.47 6.47 -9.19
N VAL A 499 46.32 7.03 -8.77
CA VAL A 499 45.39 6.32 -7.89
C VAL A 499 44.69 5.19 -8.64
N ALA A 500 44.33 5.42 -9.90
CA ALA A 500 43.71 4.42 -10.76
C ALA A 500 44.64 3.21 -10.97
N GLY A 501 45.90 3.46 -11.38
CA GLY A 501 46.91 2.42 -11.58
C GLY A 501 47.18 1.63 -10.29
N ASN A 502 47.34 2.30 -9.15
CA ASN A 502 47.56 1.61 -7.88
C ASN A 502 46.42 0.63 -7.52
N TYR A 503 45.16 1.06 -7.62
CA TYR A 503 44.04 0.16 -7.37
C TYR A 503 43.96 -0.97 -8.39
N ALA A 504 44.24 -0.69 -9.67
CA ALA A 504 44.25 -1.71 -10.71
C ALA A 504 45.31 -2.78 -10.44
N VAL A 505 46.55 -2.39 -10.16
CA VAL A 505 47.66 -3.30 -9.84
C VAL A 505 47.34 -4.14 -8.60
N GLU A 506 46.74 -3.56 -7.56
CA GLU A 506 46.33 -4.31 -6.36
C GLU A 506 45.31 -5.43 -6.66
N VAL A 507 44.43 -5.25 -7.66
CA VAL A 507 43.48 -6.29 -8.08
C VAL A 507 44.14 -7.28 -9.03
N ILE A 508 44.98 -6.81 -9.96
CA ILE A 508 45.77 -7.65 -10.88
C ILE A 508 46.65 -8.65 -10.12
N GLN A 509 47.26 -8.22 -9.02
CA GLN A 509 48.14 -9.05 -8.18
C GLN A 509 47.38 -9.96 -7.20
N SER A 510 46.04 -9.99 -7.27
CA SER A 510 45.22 -10.85 -6.43
C SER A 510 44.97 -12.22 -7.07
N ASN A 511 43.83 -12.86 -6.80
CA ASN A 511 43.51 -14.22 -7.25
C ASN A 511 42.80 -14.29 -8.61
N TYR A 512 42.79 -13.19 -9.38
CA TYR A 512 42.19 -13.13 -10.71
C TYR A 512 43.24 -13.28 -11.81
N SER A 513 42.87 -13.87 -12.93
CA SER A 513 43.75 -14.03 -14.09
C SER A 513 42.95 -14.13 -15.37
N LEU A 514 43.54 -13.65 -16.48
CA LEU A 514 42.94 -13.79 -17.81
C LEU A 514 42.68 -15.26 -18.13
N VAL A 515 41.54 -15.52 -18.74
CA VAL A 515 41.22 -16.83 -19.33
C VAL A 515 41.38 -16.79 -20.84
N ASP A 516 41.40 -17.97 -21.47
CA ASP A 516 41.28 -18.09 -22.92
C ASP A 516 40.04 -17.33 -23.42
N SER A 517 40.13 -16.67 -24.59
CA SER A 517 39.06 -15.80 -25.08
C SER A 517 37.73 -16.53 -25.26
N THR A 518 37.76 -17.84 -25.51
CA THR A 518 36.55 -18.66 -25.64
C THR A 518 35.86 -18.96 -24.31
N GLN A 519 36.55 -18.75 -23.18
CA GLN A 519 36.08 -19.08 -21.84
C GLN A 519 35.55 -17.87 -21.06
N ILE A 520 35.72 -16.65 -21.56
CA ILE A 520 35.32 -15.40 -20.88
C ILE A 520 33.85 -15.49 -20.46
N TYR A 521 32.96 -15.87 -21.39
CA TYR A 521 31.52 -15.92 -21.16
C TYR A 521 30.98 -17.32 -20.86
N ALA A 522 31.87 -18.30 -20.63
CA ALA A 522 31.46 -19.68 -20.38
C ALA A 522 30.94 -19.91 -18.96
N SER A 523 31.47 -19.16 -17.98
CA SER A 523 31.06 -19.26 -16.57
C SER A 523 31.36 -17.98 -15.81
N ALA A 524 30.40 -17.52 -15.00
CA ALA A 524 30.58 -16.37 -14.11
C ALA A 524 31.64 -16.64 -13.02
N THR A 525 32.02 -17.89 -12.77
CA THR A 525 33.00 -18.25 -11.73
C THR A 525 34.40 -18.51 -12.27
N ASN A 526 34.70 -18.14 -13.53
CA ASN A 526 36.06 -18.25 -14.06
C ASN A 526 36.98 -17.21 -13.38
N SER A 527 38.29 -17.35 -13.57
CA SER A 527 39.30 -16.50 -12.90
C SER A 527 39.37 -15.07 -13.42
N GLU A 528 38.75 -14.76 -14.56
CA GLU A 528 38.75 -13.43 -15.17
C GLU A 528 37.60 -12.57 -14.64
N ILE A 529 36.49 -13.17 -14.22
CA ILE A 529 35.34 -12.43 -13.68
C ILE A 529 35.64 -11.92 -12.27
N VAL A 530 35.72 -10.59 -12.13
CA VAL A 530 35.90 -9.93 -10.83
C VAL A 530 34.56 -9.80 -10.12
N TRP A 531 33.50 -9.46 -10.87
CA TRP A 531 32.16 -9.30 -10.34
C TRP A 531 31.10 -9.55 -11.41
N ASP A 532 30.02 -10.23 -11.04
CA ASP A 532 28.87 -10.51 -11.91
C ASP A 532 27.58 -10.50 -11.09
N LEU A 533 26.57 -9.82 -11.64
CA LEU A 533 25.23 -9.73 -11.06
C LEU A 533 24.25 -10.57 -11.88
N SER A 534 24.60 -11.85 -12.09
CA SER A 534 23.77 -12.81 -12.82
C SER A 534 22.36 -12.92 -12.22
N GLY A 535 21.39 -13.08 -13.11
CA GLY A 535 19.97 -13.12 -12.81
C GLY A 535 19.20 -13.36 -14.11
N ALA A 536 17.87 -13.34 -14.06
CA ALA A 536 17.07 -13.47 -15.27
C ALA A 536 17.38 -12.34 -16.26
N TYR A 537 17.57 -12.70 -17.53
CA TYR A 537 17.83 -11.75 -18.60
C TYR A 537 16.52 -11.33 -19.26
N PRO A 538 16.24 -10.02 -19.40
CA PRO A 538 15.16 -9.55 -20.27
C PRO A 538 15.35 -10.09 -21.70
N ALA A 539 14.24 -10.32 -22.40
CA ALA A 539 14.29 -10.86 -23.77
C ALA A 539 15.15 -9.98 -24.71
N ASP A 540 14.98 -8.66 -24.64
CA ASP A 540 15.80 -7.68 -25.38
C ASP A 540 17.30 -7.84 -25.09
N PHE A 541 17.67 -8.10 -23.83
CA PHE A 541 19.06 -8.28 -23.43
C PHE A 541 19.66 -9.53 -24.05
N LEU A 542 18.91 -10.64 -24.07
CA LEU A 542 19.34 -11.87 -24.73
C LEU A 542 19.54 -11.67 -26.24
N THR A 543 18.68 -10.89 -26.89
CA THR A 543 18.84 -10.52 -28.30
C THR A 543 20.09 -9.65 -28.53
N TYR A 544 20.37 -8.71 -27.64
CA TYR A 544 21.51 -7.80 -27.76
C TYR A 544 22.87 -8.47 -27.49
N TRP A 545 22.95 -9.21 -26.37
CA TRP A 545 24.19 -9.72 -25.77
C TRP A 545 24.57 -11.12 -26.24
N ASN A 546 23.58 -11.99 -26.50
CA ASN A 546 23.77 -13.35 -27.00
C ASN A 546 24.81 -14.21 -26.23
N HIS A 547 25.01 -13.94 -24.93
CA HIS A 547 25.80 -14.77 -24.02
C HIS A 547 25.02 -15.04 -22.72
N SER A 548 25.44 -16.09 -21.99
CA SER A 548 24.79 -16.53 -20.76
C SER A 548 25.24 -15.78 -19.49
N ILE A 549 26.29 -14.96 -19.58
CA ILE A 549 26.79 -14.11 -18.47
C ILE A 549 27.17 -12.75 -19.02
N CYS A 550 26.90 -11.68 -18.26
CA CYS A 550 27.35 -10.31 -18.58
C CYS A 550 28.09 -9.78 -17.35
N PRO A 551 29.42 -9.93 -17.30
CA PRO A 551 30.21 -9.50 -16.16
C PRO A 551 30.03 -8.00 -15.90
N VAL A 552 29.91 -7.62 -14.64
CA VAL A 552 29.95 -6.20 -14.27
C VAL A 552 31.39 -5.68 -14.37
N ALA A 553 32.35 -6.53 -14.00
CA ALA A 553 33.77 -6.24 -14.05
C ALA A 553 34.58 -7.52 -14.26
N ARG A 554 35.68 -7.40 -15.01
CA ARG A 554 36.63 -8.50 -15.26
C ARG A 554 38.06 -8.00 -15.32
N ILE A 555 39.03 -8.89 -15.10
CA ILE A 555 40.42 -8.50 -14.83
C ILE A 555 41.08 -7.78 -16.01
N ALA A 556 40.65 -8.04 -17.24
CA ALA A 556 41.12 -7.32 -18.43
C ALA A 556 40.88 -5.81 -18.32
N GLU A 557 39.81 -5.38 -17.65
CA GLU A 557 39.49 -3.96 -17.51
C GLU A 557 40.54 -3.28 -16.66
N LEU A 558 40.99 -3.94 -15.59
CA LEU A 558 42.02 -3.41 -14.70
C LEU A 558 43.37 -3.32 -15.42
N TRP A 559 43.70 -4.27 -16.29
CA TRP A 559 44.88 -4.17 -17.16
C TRP A 559 44.80 -2.96 -18.09
N LEU A 560 43.62 -2.66 -18.66
CA LEU A 560 43.48 -1.49 -19.52
C LEU A 560 43.38 -0.16 -18.74
N ILE A 561 42.86 -0.16 -17.50
CA ILE A 561 42.93 1.00 -16.60
C ILE A 561 44.38 1.29 -16.21
N ASP A 562 45.16 0.25 -15.90
CA ASP A 562 46.59 0.35 -15.64
C ASP A 562 47.35 0.90 -16.85
N ALA A 563 47.07 0.37 -18.05
CA ALA A 563 47.64 0.88 -19.29
C ALA A 563 47.27 2.35 -19.55
N GLU A 564 46.01 2.75 -19.31
CA GLU A 564 45.57 4.14 -19.47
C GLU A 564 46.27 5.06 -18.47
N ALA A 565 46.43 4.63 -17.22
CA ALA A 565 47.18 5.36 -16.22
C ALA A 565 48.65 5.52 -16.64
N ASP A 566 49.29 4.46 -17.11
CA ASP A 566 50.66 4.47 -17.59
C ASP A 566 50.86 5.42 -18.78
N ILE A 567 49.94 5.42 -19.76
CA ILE A 567 49.96 6.36 -20.89
C ILE A 567 49.91 7.80 -20.38
N ALA A 568 49.00 8.09 -19.44
CA ALA A 568 48.86 9.42 -18.89
C ALA A 568 50.09 9.87 -18.07
N LEU A 569 50.82 8.92 -17.48
CA LEU A 569 52.05 9.15 -16.72
C LEU A 569 53.32 9.08 -17.59
N GLY A 570 53.20 8.81 -18.89
CA GLY A 570 54.32 8.72 -19.83
C GLY A 570 55.09 7.39 -19.79
N ASN A 571 54.60 6.38 -19.08
CA ASN A 571 55.19 5.05 -19.03
C ASN A 571 54.70 4.17 -20.20
N LEU A 572 55.21 4.47 -21.40
CA LEU A 572 54.79 3.74 -22.61
C LEU A 572 55.14 2.25 -22.59
N THR A 573 56.22 1.88 -21.91
CA THR A 573 56.64 0.47 -21.77
C THR A 573 55.63 -0.31 -20.93
N GLY A 574 55.22 0.22 -19.78
CA GLY A 574 54.20 -0.41 -18.93
C GLY A 574 52.85 -0.50 -19.64
N ALA A 575 52.42 0.57 -20.29
CA ALA A 575 51.21 0.56 -21.11
C ALA A 575 51.25 -0.51 -22.20
N ALA A 576 52.37 -0.65 -22.91
CA ALA A 576 52.55 -1.69 -23.91
C ALA A 576 52.53 -3.10 -23.30
N SER A 577 53.10 -3.31 -22.11
CA SER A 577 53.01 -4.59 -21.40
C SER A 577 51.56 -4.96 -21.11
N SER A 578 50.79 -4.06 -20.52
CA SER A 578 49.40 -4.31 -20.13
C SER A 578 48.47 -4.51 -21.34
N ILE A 579 48.62 -3.71 -22.40
CA ILE A 579 47.86 -3.86 -23.65
C ILE A 579 48.22 -5.17 -24.37
N ASN A 580 49.51 -5.50 -24.46
CA ASN A 580 49.95 -6.69 -25.20
C ASN A 580 49.52 -8.00 -24.52
N LEU A 581 49.30 -8.02 -23.20
CA LEU A 581 48.71 -9.18 -22.52
C LEU A 581 47.32 -9.51 -23.06
N ILE A 582 46.47 -8.49 -23.25
CA ILE A 582 45.12 -8.66 -23.80
C ILE A 582 45.17 -9.07 -25.27
N ARG A 583 46.07 -8.44 -26.03
CA ARG A 583 46.24 -8.74 -27.46
C ARG A 583 46.74 -10.15 -27.71
N ASP A 584 47.73 -10.59 -26.95
CA ASP A 584 48.29 -11.94 -27.05
C ASP A 584 47.21 -13.01 -26.76
N ARG A 585 46.41 -12.80 -25.72
CA ARG A 585 45.26 -13.66 -25.40
C ARG A 585 44.30 -13.80 -26.57
N SER A 586 44.06 -12.71 -27.30
CA SER A 586 43.16 -12.68 -28.47
C SER A 586 43.85 -13.02 -29.79
N GLY A 587 45.08 -13.55 -29.77
CA GLY A 587 45.85 -13.93 -30.96
C GLY A 587 46.26 -12.75 -31.85
N MET A 588 46.26 -11.54 -31.31
CA MET A 588 46.61 -10.32 -32.03
C MET A 588 48.12 -10.03 -31.92
N PRO A 589 48.77 -9.50 -32.98
CA PRO A 589 50.19 -9.14 -32.92
C PRO A 589 50.48 -8.13 -31.81
N ALA A 590 51.60 -8.30 -31.12
CA ALA A 590 52.08 -7.33 -30.14
C ALA A 590 52.34 -5.97 -30.81
N LEU A 591 52.03 -4.88 -30.09
CA LEU A 591 52.31 -3.52 -30.50
C LEU A 591 53.54 -2.98 -29.77
N THR A 592 54.35 -2.24 -30.49
CA THR A 592 55.37 -1.36 -29.93
C THR A 592 54.87 0.06 -30.06
N MET A 593 54.84 0.81 -28.97
CA MET A 593 54.36 2.19 -28.94
C MET A 593 55.55 3.12 -28.74
N THR A 594 55.75 4.06 -29.66
CA THR A 594 56.91 4.97 -29.65
C THR A 594 56.54 6.37 -29.16
N ASN A 595 55.25 6.70 -29.13
CA ASN A 595 54.73 7.99 -28.67
C ASN A 595 53.34 7.85 -28.03
N LEU A 596 52.88 8.93 -27.39
CA LEU A 596 51.61 8.97 -26.66
C LEU A 596 50.38 8.77 -27.56
N ASP A 597 50.41 9.24 -28.81
CA ASP A 597 49.26 9.16 -29.70
C ASP A 597 49.06 7.75 -30.25
N GLU A 598 50.15 7.07 -30.59
CA GLU A 598 50.15 5.63 -30.87
C GLU A 598 49.60 4.84 -29.67
N ALA A 599 50.05 5.15 -28.45
CA ALA A 599 49.62 4.43 -27.26
C ALA A 599 48.14 4.66 -26.94
N ARG A 600 47.64 5.91 -27.04
CA ARG A 600 46.21 6.22 -26.89
C ARG A 600 45.36 5.52 -27.93
N THR A 601 45.83 5.45 -29.18
CA THR A 601 45.14 4.75 -30.27
C THR A 601 45.09 3.25 -29.98
N ALA A 602 46.21 2.66 -29.58
CA ALA A 602 46.29 1.24 -29.22
C ALA A 602 45.38 0.89 -28.04
N LEU A 603 45.33 1.73 -27.00
CA LEU A 603 44.43 1.54 -25.86
C LEU A 603 42.96 1.53 -26.32
N LYS A 604 42.54 2.54 -27.09
CA LYS A 604 41.14 2.69 -27.55
C LYS A 604 40.71 1.55 -28.47
N ASP A 605 41.59 1.13 -29.39
CA ASP A 605 41.38 -0.01 -30.28
C ASP A 605 41.24 -1.32 -29.49
N THR A 606 42.11 -1.52 -28.50
CA THR A 606 42.07 -2.71 -27.64
C THR A 606 40.79 -2.71 -26.80
N TYR A 607 40.43 -1.59 -26.17
CA TYR A 607 39.18 -1.46 -25.40
C TYR A 607 37.95 -1.82 -26.25
N GLN A 608 37.85 -1.29 -27.47
CA GLN A 608 36.71 -1.52 -28.35
C GLN A 608 36.55 -3.00 -28.73
N LYS A 609 37.65 -3.67 -29.05
CA LYS A 609 37.63 -5.09 -29.45
C LYS A 609 37.38 -6.01 -28.26
N GLU A 610 37.95 -5.64 -27.12
CA GLU A 610 37.93 -6.43 -25.90
C GLU A 610 36.57 -6.38 -25.20
N PHE A 611 35.95 -5.20 -25.13
CA PHE A 611 34.70 -4.96 -24.38
C PHE A 611 33.48 -4.73 -25.28
N PHE A 612 33.50 -5.26 -26.50
CA PHE A 612 32.40 -5.08 -27.45
C PHE A 612 31.06 -5.51 -26.82
N LYS A 613 30.11 -4.56 -26.74
CA LYS A 613 28.78 -4.74 -26.14
C LYS A 613 28.75 -5.06 -24.63
N GLU A 614 29.86 -4.94 -23.91
CA GLU A 614 29.89 -5.10 -22.44
C GLU A 614 29.48 -3.81 -21.68
N GLY A 615 29.11 -2.75 -22.42
CA GLY A 615 28.78 -1.44 -21.90
C GLY A 615 30.00 -0.53 -21.74
N PHE A 616 29.77 0.70 -21.25
CA PHE A 616 30.76 1.77 -21.09
C PHE A 616 31.46 2.26 -22.37
N ARG A 617 31.11 1.78 -23.57
CA ARG A 617 31.65 2.29 -24.84
C ARG A 617 31.20 3.72 -25.06
N PHE A 618 29.91 4.02 -24.94
CA PHE A 618 29.41 5.40 -25.06
C PHE A 618 30.02 6.29 -23.97
N ALA A 619 30.01 5.82 -22.72
CA ALA A 619 30.62 6.54 -21.60
C ALA A 619 32.11 6.84 -21.84
N SER A 620 32.86 5.90 -22.42
CA SER A 620 34.29 6.08 -22.75
C SER A 620 34.48 7.06 -23.91
N LEU A 621 33.63 7.02 -24.95
CA LEU A 621 33.66 8.01 -26.03
C LEU A 621 33.41 9.43 -25.51
N VAL A 622 32.47 9.61 -24.58
CA VAL A 622 32.23 10.90 -23.91
C VAL A 622 33.48 11.32 -23.11
N ARG A 623 34.02 10.42 -22.29
CA ARG A 623 35.19 10.68 -21.45
C ARG A 623 36.45 11.03 -22.25
N TRP A 624 36.67 10.37 -23.38
CA TRP A 624 37.79 10.64 -24.29
C TRP A 624 37.53 11.81 -25.25
N ASN A 625 36.39 12.49 -25.14
CA ASN A 625 35.96 13.56 -26.03
C ASN A 625 35.93 13.14 -27.52
N LEU A 626 35.49 11.91 -27.78
CA LEU A 626 35.34 11.31 -29.11
C LEU A 626 33.88 11.09 -29.52
N ALA A 627 32.93 11.27 -28.61
CA ALA A 627 31.51 11.04 -28.90
C ALA A 627 31.01 11.85 -30.11
N ALA A 628 31.40 13.12 -30.24
CA ALA A 628 31.03 13.92 -31.40
C ALA A 628 31.64 13.39 -32.70
N GLU A 629 32.90 12.95 -32.69
CA GLU A 629 33.57 12.41 -33.86
C GLU A 629 32.90 11.10 -34.33
N VAL A 630 32.62 10.20 -33.40
CA VAL A 630 32.14 8.84 -33.70
C VAL A 630 30.62 8.80 -33.96
N LEU A 631 29.84 9.64 -33.28
CA LEU A 631 28.38 9.48 -33.20
C LEU A 631 27.59 10.59 -33.92
N THR A 632 28.25 11.53 -34.59
CA THR A 632 27.55 12.61 -35.35
C THR A 632 26.61 12.04 -36.40
N SER A 633 26.99 10.96 -37.09
CA SER A 633 26.14 10.30 -38.10
C SER A 633 24.85 9.73 -37.52
N LYS A 634 24.83 9.45 -36.22
CA LYS A 634 23.70 8.97 -35.44
C LYS A 634 22.81 10.10 -34.88
N GLY A 635 23.15 11.37 -35.13
CA GLY A 635 22.41 12.51 -34.60
C GLY A 635 22.86 12.97 -33.21
N TYR A 636 24.01 12.52 -32.72
CA TYR A 636 24.57 12.97 -31.45
C TYR A 636 24.77 14.50 -31.42
N GLN A 637 24.42 15.10 -30.29
CA GLN A 637 24.66 16.51 -29.96
C GLN A 637 25.36 16.58 -28.61
N SER A 638 26.27 17.52 -28.37
CA SER A 638 27.14 17.51 -27.17
C SER A 638 26.37 17.50 -25.84
N TYR A 639 25.17 18.09 -25.76
CA TYR A 639 24.34 18.03 -24.55
C TYR A 639 23.75 16.64 -24.27
N ARG A 640 23.75 15.75 -25.27
CA ARG A 640 23.37 14.33 -25.18
C ARG A 640 24.48 13.46 -24.59
N SER A 641 25.61 14.04 -24.17
CA SER A 641 26.62 13.35 -23.35
C SER A 641 26.04 12.79 -22.05
N LEU A 642 24.93 13.35 -21.59
CA LEU A 642 24.14 12.85 -20.47
C LEU A 642 22.69 12.62 -20.91
N LEU A 643 22.00 11.68 -20.29
CA LEU A 643 20.56 11.47 -20.39
C LEU A 643 19.77 12.60 -19.72
N PRO A 644 18.52 12.87 -20.12
CA PRO A 644 17.65 13.78 -19.40
C PRO A 644 17.26 13.21 -18.04
N ILE A 645 17.09 14.08 -17.04
CA ILE A 645 16.37 13.75 -15.82
C ILE A 645 14.91 13.44 -16.18
N PRO A 646 14.32 12.32 -15.70
CA PRO A 646 12.95 11.95 -16.04
C PRO A 646 11.91 13.01 -15.66
N ALA A 647 10.91 13.22 -16.52
CA ALA A 647 9.90 14.25 -16.34
C ALA A 647 9.07 14.06 -15.04
N ASN A 648 8.76 12.81 -14.67
CA ASN A 648 8.07 12.50 -13.43
C ASN A 648 8.89 12.83 -12.17
N VAL A 649 10.23 12.81 -12.26
CA VAL A 649 11.11 13.21 -11.15
C VAL A 649 11.05 14.73 -10.97
N LEU A 650 11.13 15.48 -12.07
CA LEU A 650 11.04 16.94 -12.06
C LEU A 650 9.69 17.44 -11.52
N LEU A 651 8.59 16.75 -11.87
CA LEU A 651 7.25 17.08 -11.37
C LEU A 651 7.13 16.92 -9.84
N ASN A 652 7.77 15.88 -9.29
CA ASN A 652 7.65 15.53 -7.87
C ASN A 652 8.71 16.20 -6.97
N SER A 653 9.79 16.71 -7.55
CA SER A 653 10.94 17.28 -6.83
C SER A 653 11.31 18.64 -7.42
N PRO A 654 10.65 19.74 -7.02
CA PRO A 654 10.81 21.06 -7.64
C PRO A 654 12.23 21.64 -7.59
N ASN A 655 13.08 21.13 -6.70
CA ASN A 655 14.48 21.57 -6.58
C ASN A 655 15.46 20.77 -7.47
N ILE A 656 14.98 19.74 -8.19
CA ILE A 656 15.78 19.01 -9.17
C ILE A 656 15.65 19.72 -10.51
N VAL A 657 16.79 20.16 -11.04
CA VAL A 657 16.88 20.81 -12.35
C VAL A 657 17.31 19.83 -13.44
N GLN A 658 16.79 20.06 -14.65
CA GLN A 658 17.12 19.30 -15.85
C GLN A 658 18.60 19.47 -16.23
N ASN A 659 19.19 18.46 -16.89
CA ASN A 659 20.49 18.58 -17.54
C ASN A 659 20.43 19.64 -18.66
N PRO A 660 21.46 20.50 -18.82
CA PRO A 660 21.43 21.55 -19.84
C PRO A 660 21.16 20.99 -21.24
N GLY A 661 20.26 21.64 -21.99
CA GLY A 661 19.94 21.29 -23.38
C GLY A 661 18.69 20.43 -23.59
N TYR A 662 18.06 19.91 -22.51
CA TYR A 662 16.82 19.13 -22.55
C TYR A 662 15.56 19.92 -22.19
#